data_AF-A0A9P5C9F6-F1
#
_entry.id   AF-A0A9P5C9F6-F1
#
_cell.length_a   1.000
_cell.length_b   1.000
_cell.length_c   1.000
_cell.angle_alpha   90.00
_cell.angle_beta   90.00
_cell.angle_gamma   90.00
#
_symmetry.space_group_name_H-M   'P 1'
#
loop_
_entity.id
_entity.type
_entity.pdbx_description
1 polymer ?
#
loop_
_entity_poly.entity_id
_entity_poly.type
_entity_poly.pdbx_seq_one_letter_code
_entity_poly.pdbx_strand_id
1 'polypeptide(L)'
;MGLFPVQKLPKTISDENSGKGLDAEDVPLHHLLAHKAKSNSISSWILHHFHEKQAYYEESEESRKSSCSPQAHFIPTPPKTIQHDNTTHVCAALGICEDEYLQLIDLYFSDLTSVSLFHRPTFQQRINSELDPEQSTALLASMFSLSARHLCNDRDDTRKEVLNPSKFYEIASNLVHKQLRNCGDKSPPLFLLQAFIMTTYYELVSGVRGVAWRSLGAVVRIAYELRLHLVDLPLKLSSTKTDTDPVEVWMAKEERRRAWWTIWEFEVFATTIRKCPLGMDPEQHATLLPVDDKFWFNGEKKPSCFFETDPVLRWKELKNSDNESGRAWFIVINSFMRDAHALSNASVPVDSSSGEDTRSYGGNRLTSNRENGQDIERASKLAVLDNCVSCFKLSLPQNLRYRSEHLFSSPSSGQDQMYARRIDSEKQTIHAMIQLARIMILHKDCFRNDDRALSREDDTTGFSNTAPSSWPGESNSHTNSVWSRYLDAADNVNLDKLQSTLSSIRAHVVSKSSAMNQPSAAPHSPEEEFTPHVHGDTSLKNNDSSLCKDLGESEQSNATDCGQQIDMTSCEGNFSLDSGDYVCDASLDGSNLDLTLDLPIDTIFSEIWQNSQQHDLCHLFFQDSWMRCFQFPTHTSSSTMARNWTHLIRFIADEDNQIHLGQIDPSVNADVGLDTYNGKRVQARLIVGSAFDGTVTDKILTVKQLLAPLDYHDVPLVRCLGLNYHDHAIEAKMPIPEEPVLFIKPRTTICSPYPTTINFSKIGQDDSSDYEAELAFIIAKDGKDIPEEKAGEYILGYTCSNDVSVRSQQFKNSQWCFSKGFDGSAPIGPVLVSPNAIGDPGNLAIQAIYNGDRVQDSNTRELIFNVKKIISFLSQGTTLERGTVVMTGTGPGIGSLRNPKIFLRDGDDIRVYIEKIGTLINRTYYE
;
A
#
# COMPACT_ATOMS: atom_id res chain seq x y z
N MET A 1 -10.25 30.32 37.50
CA MET A 1 -10.24 31.09 38.77
C MET A 1 -9.72 30.20 39.90
N GLY A 2 -9.13 30.78 40.95
CA GLY A 2 -9.04 30.15 42.28
C GLY A 2 -7.87 29.19 42.53
N LEU A 3 -7.08 29.49 43.56
CA LEU A 3 -6.17 28.57 44.27
C LEU A 3 -6.88 27.99 45.51
N PHE A 4 -6.47 26.83 46.03
CA PHE A 4 -6.13 26.56 47.47
C PHE A 4 -5.83 25.05 47.75
N PRO A 5 -5.28 24.62 48.92
CA PRO A 5 -4.03 23.83 48.87
C PRO A 5 -4.00 22.50 49.66
N VAL A 6 -2.81 21.89 49.64
CA VAL A 6 -2.34 20.70 50.37
C VAL A 6 -2.46 20.80 51.91
N GLN A 7 -2.83 19.69 52.57
CA GLN A 7 -2.63 19.47 54.02
C GLN A 7 -1.49 18.47 54.32
N LYS A 8 -1.02 18.41 55.57
CA LYS A 8 0.28 17.83 55.95
C LYS A 8 0.25 17.08 57.30
N LEU A 9 1.06 16.00 57.40
CA LEU A 9 1.65 15.43 58.64
C LEU A 9 0.65 14.72 59.61
N PRO A 10 1.11 13.95 60.65
CA PRO A 10 2.48 13.81 61.18
C PRO A 10 3.06 12.38 61.47
N LYS A 11 4.40 12.31 61.53
CA LYS A 11 5.36 11.66 62.50
C LYS A 11 5.00 10.28 63.14
N THR A 12 5.94 9.41 63.56
CA THR A 12 7.28 9.53 64.20
C THR A 12 8.23 8.36 63.73
N ILE A 13 9.41 7.98 64.28
CA ILE A 13 10.22 8.44 65.45
C ILE A 13 11.76 8.49 65.20
N SER A 14 12.51 7.38 65.39
CA SER A 14 13.98 7.25 65.57
C SER A 14 14.42 5.77 65.37
N ASP A 15 15.68 5.29 65.41
CA ASP A 15 16.98 5.77 65.96
C ASP A 15 18.20 5.35 65.08
N GLU A 16 19.41 5.80 65.44
CA GLU A 16 20.68 5.54 64.71
C GLU A 16 21.61 4.46 65.34
N ASN A 17 22.69 4.11 64.59
CA ASN A 17 24.01 3.62 65.06
C ASN A 17 24.11 2.18 65.66
N SER A 18 25.26 1.47 65.62
CA SER A 18 26.46 1.53 64.75
C SER A 18 27.41 0.34 65.06
N GLY A 19 28.31 -0.03 64.13
CA GLY A 19 29.63 -0.61 64.49
C GLY A 19 30.00 -2.05 64.07
N LYS A 20 31.07 -2.15 63.26
CA LYS A 20 32.27 -3.04 63.27
C LYS A 20 32.20 -4.42 63.98
N GLY A 21 32.87 -5.49 63.49
CA GLY A 21 33.87 -5.65 62.41
C GLY A 21 34.58 -7.03 62.49
N LEU A 22 35.85 -7.13 62.04
CA LEU A 22 36.75 -8.32 62.05
C LEU A 22 36.49 -9.35 60.91
N ASP A 23 37.49 -10.02 60.27
CA ASP A 23 38.97 -9.98 60.37
C ASP A 23 39.71 -10.49 59.10
N ALA A 24 41.01 -10.14 58.95
CA ALA A 24 42.09 -10.67 58.06
C ALA A 24 41.90 -10.72 56.51
N GLU A 25 42.82 -10.33 55.61
CA GLU A 25 44.30 -10.50 55.47
C GLU A 25 44.73 -11.91 54.98
N ASP A 26 45.64 -12.12 54.00
CA ASP A 26 46.48 -11.19 53.21
C ASP A 26 46.98 -11.80 51.85
N VAL A 27 47.28 -10.98 50.83
CA VAL A 27 48.06 -11.34 49.61
C VAL A 27 48.79 -10.10 49.02
N PRO A 28 50.13 -10.14 48.75
CA PRO A 28 50.93 -8.96 48.40
C PRO A 28 50.93 -8.55 46.91
N LEU A 29 51.62 -7.43 46.62
CA LEU A 29 51.47 -6.55 45.43
C LEU A 29 52.75 -6.45 44.55
N HIS A 30 52.66 -5.65 43.46
CA HIS A 30 53.71 -5.00 42.62
C HIS A 30 54.06 -5.62 41.24
N HIS A 31 54.21 -4.85 40.13
CA HIS A 31 53.84 -3.45 39.84
C HIS A 31 53.96 -3.09 38.33
N LEU A 32 53.37 -1.93 37.93
CA LEU A 32 53.53 -1.21 36.63
C LEU A 32 53.04 -1.96 35.35
N LEU A 33 52.55 -1.32 34.27
CA LEU A 33 52.39 0.12 33.92
C LEU A 33 51.06 0.38 33.14
N ALA A 34 50.87 1.63 32.68
CA ALA A 34 49.67 2.23 32.05
C ALA A 34 49.09 1.47 30.81
N HIS A 35 47.83 1.67 30.36
CA HIS A 35 47.06 2.93 30.25
C HIS A 35 45.53 2.85 30.47
N LYS A 36 44.88 4.02 30.64
CA LYS A 36 43.44 4.28 30.90
C LYS A 36 42.57 4.21 29.62
N ALA A 37 41.23 4.11 29.61
CA ALA A 37 40.12 3.93 30.60
C ALA A 37 38.88 3.38 29.82
N LYS A 38 37.79 2.79 30.35
CA LYS A 38 37.02 2.87 31.62
C LYS A 38 35.90 3.94 31.69
N SER A 39 34.70 3.59 31.20
CA SER A 39 33.39 3.91 31.83
C SER A 39 32.28 3.05 31.19
N ASN A 40 31.95 1.87 31.72
CA ASN A 40 30.97 1.65 32.80
C ASN A 40 29.53 2.10 32.47
N SER A 41 28.68 1.17 32.03
CA SER A 41 27.25 1.19 32.32
C SER A 41 26.95 0.37 33.59
N ILE A 42 25.89 0.72 34.31
CA ILE A 42 25.34 0.05 35.51
C ILE A 42 23.83 0.36 35.48
N SER A 43 22.88 -0.58 35.60
CA SER A 43 22.93 -2.05 35.56
C SER A 43 21.51 -2.63 35.34
N SER A 44 21.44 -3.97 35.27
CA SER A 44 20.33 -4.93 35.55
C SER A 44 19.16 -4.45 36.45
N TRP A 45 18.01 -5.14 36.59
CA TRP A 45 17.73 -6.59 36.80
C TRP A 45 16.35 -6.94 36.19
N ILE A 46 16.00 -8.18 35.80
CA ILE A 46 15.89 -9.50 36.50
C ILE A 46 15.76 -10.58 35.38
N LEU A 47 16.24 -11.84 35.41
CA LEU A 47 17.05 -12.67 36.33
C LEU A 47 17.86 -13.71 35.50
N HIS A 48 18.38 -14.79 36.11
CA HIS A 48 19.09 -15.90 35.43
C HIS A 48 19.07 -17.19 36.28
N HIS A 49 19.33 -18.36 35.66
CA HIS A 49 19.85 -19.69 36.15
C HIS A 49 19.13 -20.83 35.41
N PHE A 50 19.76 -21.93 34.97
CA PHE A 50 20.95 -22.64 35.47
C PHE A 50 22.14 -22.74 34.48
N HIS A 51 23.28 -23.26 34.95
CA HIS A 51 24.49 -23.60 34.17
C HIS A 51 24.64 -25.12 33.98
N GLU A 52 25.27 -25.55 32.87
CA GLU A 52 26.51 -26.34 32.99
C GLU A 52 27.50 -26.12 31.82
N LYS A 53 28.59 -26.90 31.75
CA LYS A 53 29.88 -26.46 31.21
C LYS A 53 30.15 -26.86 29.75
N GLN A 54 30.84 -25.99 29.02
CA GLN A 54 31.65 -26.40 27.86
C GLN A 54 32.92 -27.13 28.33
N ALA A 55 33.35 -28.14 27.56
CA ALA A 55 34.68 -28.70 27.63
C ALA A 55 35.37 -28.49 26.28
N TYR A 56 36.47 -27.72 26.27
CA TYR A 56 37.38 -27.68 25.13
C TYR A 56 38.32 -28.88 25.19
N TYR A 57 38.61 -29.48 24.04
CA TYR A 57 39.82 -30.26 23.83
C TYR A 57 40.72 -29.46 22.88
N GLU A 58 41.85 -29.00 23.38
CA GLU A 58 42.96 -28.54 22.57
C GLU A 58 43.80 -29.76 22.16
N GLU A 59 44.35 -29.76 20.94
CA GLU A 59 45.65 -30.36 20.71
C GLU A 59 46.37 -29.59 19.59
N SER A 60 47.69 -29.42 19.74
CA SER A 60 48.48 -28.39 19.03
C SER A 60 49.28 -28.93 17.83
N GLU A 61 49.83 -28.03 17.03
CA GLU A 61 50.57 -28.35 15.80
C GLU A 61 51.93 -29.07 16.01
N GLU A 62 52.45 -29.56 14.87
CA GLU A 62 53.84 -29.98 14.60
C GLU A 62 54.45 -31.21 15.31
N SER A 63 54.26 -32.40 14.69
CA SER A 63 55.35 -33.39 14.62
C SER A 63 55.47 -34.12 13.27
N ARG A 64 56.23 -33.51 12.35
CA ARG A 64 57.08 -34.14 11.30
C ARG A 64 56.58 -35.39 10.54
N LYS A 65 56.27 -35.16 9.25
CA LYS A 65 56.68 -35.96 8.08
C LYS A 65 56.59 -37.51 8.18
N SER A 66 55.52 -38.07 7.62
CA SER A 66 55.67 -39.23 6.71
C SER A 66 54.63 -39.18 5.59
N SER A 67 54.82 -39.98 4.54
CA SER A 67 54.09 -39.88 3.27
C SER A 67 52.75 -40.61 3.27
N CYS A 68 51.70 -39.99 2.71
CA CYS A 68 50.67 -40.72 1.98
C CYS A 68 50.14 -39.91 0.79
N SER A 69 49.79 -40.60 -0.29
CA SER A 69 49.20 -40.06 -1.52
C SER A 69 47.67 -40.07 -1.45
N PRO A 70 46.95 -39.21 -2.19
CA PRO A 70 45.49 -39.16 -2.15
C PRO A 70 44.84 -40.41 -2.78
N GLN A 71 44.08 -41.13 -1.95
CA GLN A 71 43.02 -42.08 -2.32
C GLN A 71 41.94 -41.97 -1.24
N ALA A 72 40.66 -42.24 -1.47
CA ALA A 72 39.81 -42.19 -2.66
C ALA A 72 38.36 -42.31 -2.14
N HIS A 73 37.37 -41.77 -2.88
CA HIS A 73 35.92 -41.91 -2.69
C HIS A 73 35.39 -42.70 -1.46
N PHE A 74 34.68 -42.01 -0.57
CA PHE A 74 33.57 -42.62 0.17
C PHE A 74 32.25 -42.08 -0.37
N ILE A 75 31.75 -42.71 -1.43
CA ILE A 75 30.37 -42.53 -1.90
C ILE A 75 29.49 -43.34 -0.93
N PRO A 76 28.52 -42.72 -0.23
CA PRO A 76 27.54 -43.48 0.55
C PRO A 76 26.76 -44.39 -0.41
N THR A 77 26.84 -45.71 -0.22
CA THR A 77 25.99 -46.62 -0.98
C THR A 77 24.55 -46.36 -0.54
N PRO A 78 23.61 -46.01 -1.44
CA PRO A 78 22.25 -45.74 -1.02
C PRO A 78 21.65 -47.01 -0.38
N PRO A 79 20.92 -46.89 0.75
CA PRO A 79 20.10 -48.00 1.19
C PRO A 79 19.12 -48.38 0.07
N LYS A 80 18.75 -49.66 -0.04
CA LYS A 80 17.79 -50.10 -1.05
C LYS A 80 16.41 -49.52 -0.76
N THR A 81 16.16 -48.31 -1.25
CA THR A 81 14.87 -47.66 -1.19
C THR A 81 13.86 -48.45 -2.02
N ILE A 82 12.71 -48.70 -1.40
CA ILE A 82 11.49 -49.03 -2.14
C ILE A 82 11.20 -47.79 -3.01
N GLN A 83 11.04 -47.98 -4.32
CA GLN A 83 10.53 -46.91 -5.19
C GLN A 83 9.07 -46.64 -4.83
N HIS A 84 8.87 -45.76 -3.86
CA HIS A 84 7.62 -45.03 -3.74
C HIS A 84 7.58 -44.04 -4.90
N ASP A 85 6.58 -44.19 -5.76
CA ASP A 85 6.28 -43.14 -6.71
C ASP A 85 5.61 -41.97 -5.97
N ASN A 86 6.40 -40.93 -5.69
CA ASN A 86 5.90 -39.73 -5.04
C ASN A 86 4.88 -39.01 -5.93
N THR A 87 4.92 -39.19 -7.26
CA THR A 87 3.91 -38.70 -8.22
C THR A 87 2.50 -39.15 -7.81
N THR A 88 2.26 -40.46 -7.72
CA THR A 88 0.99 -41.07 -7.30
C THR A 88 0.55 -40.56 -5.92
N HIS A 89 1.47 -40.38 -4.97
CA HIS A 89 1.14 -39.85 -3.65
C HIS A 89 0.68 -38.38 -3.71
N VAL A 90 1.43 -37.52 -4.42
CA VAL A 90 1.11 -36.10 -4.57
C VAL A 90 -0.23 -35.92 -5.31
N CYS A 91 -0.44 -36.66 -6.40
CA CYS A 91 -1.72 -36.67 -7.13
C CYS A 91 -2.89 -37.03 -6.21
N ALA A 92 -2.76 -38.09 -5.40
CA ALA A 92 -3.78 -38.50 -4.44
C ALA A 92 -3.99 -37.50 -3.28
N ALA A 93 -2.92 -36.88 -2.79
CA ALA A 93 -2.96 -35.91 -1.68
C ALA A 93 -3.54 -34.54 -2.10
N LEU A 94 -3.37 -34.16 -3.36
CA LEU A 94 -3.88 -32.89 -3.91
C LEU A 94 -5.22 -33.06 -4.67
N GLY A 95 -5.59 -34.29 -5.03
CA GLY A 95 -6.84 -34.61 -5.72
C GLY A 95 -6.82 -34.33 -7.23
N ILE A 96 -5.65 -34.44 -7.87
CA ILE A 96 -5.40 -34.18 -9.30
C ILE A 96 -5.00 -35.46 -10.04
N CYS A 97 -5.11 -35.49 -11.37
CA CYS A 97 -4.56 -36.60 -12.17
C CYS A 97 -3.08 -36.40 -12.54
N GLU A 98 -2.45 -37.43 -13.10
CA GLU A 98 -1.04 -37.40 -13.54
C GLU A 98 -0.80 -36.42 -14.70
N ASP A 99 -1.76 -36.28 -15.63
CA ASP A 99 -1.69 -35.28 -16.70
C ASP A 99 -1.71 -33.85 -16.14
N GLU A 100 -2.59 -33.59 -15.16
CA GLU A 100 -2.71 -32.30 -14.46
C GLU A 100 -1.45 -31.99 -13.64
N TYR A 101 -0.86 -33.00 -12.97
CA TYR A 101 0.44 -32.89 -12.30
C TYR A 101 1.56 -32.45 -13.26
N LEU A 102 1.67 -33.11 -14.42
CA LEU A 102 2.71 -32.80 -15.41
C LEU A 102 2.49 -31.40 -16.01
N GLN A 103 1.25 -31.08 -16.36
CA GLN A 103 0.87 -29.76 -16.89
C GLN A 103 1.17 -28.63 -15.90
N LEU A 104 0.88 -28.81 -14.60
CA LEU A 104 1.16 -27.83 -13.55
C LEU A 104 2.66 -27.62 -13.29
N ILE A 105 3.50 -28.65 -13.48
CA ILE A 105 4.96 -28.51 -13.42
C ILE A 105 5.48 -27.76 -14.64
N ASP A 106 5.05 -28.12 -15.85
CA ASP A 106 5.54 -27.44 -17.06
C ASP A 106 5.08 -25.98 -17.12
N LEU A 107 3.85 -25.66 -16.67
CA LEU A 107 3.38 -24.28 -16.50
C LEU A 107 4.20 -23.47 -15.47
N TYR A 108 4.65 -24.09 -14.38
CA TYR A 108 5.57 -23.43 -13.45
C TYR A 108 6.87 -23.05 -14.17
N PHE A 109 7.45 -23.98 -14.95
CA PHE A 109 8.72 -23.76 -15.65
C PHE A 109 8.61 -23.00 -16.99
N SER A 110 7.40 -22.75 -17.50
CA SER A 110 7.18 -21.94 -18.71
C SER A 110 6.81 -20.50 -18.39
N ASP A 111 5.91 -20.30 -17.43
CA ASP A 111 5.23 -19.03 -17.27
C ASP A 111 5.80 -18.22 -16.10
N LEU A 112 6.29 -18.86 -15.02
CA LEU A 112 6.94 -18.16 -13.89
C LEU A 112 8.42 -17.86 -14.17
N THR A 113 8.71 -17.02 -15.16
CA THR A 113 10.09 -16.64 -15.54
C THR A 113 10.78 -15.78 -14.46
N SER A 114 9.98 -15.02 -13.71
CA SER A 114 10.41 -14.09 -12.65
C SER A 114 11.06 -14.76 -11.43
N VAL A 115 10.82 -16.04 -11.12
CA VAL A 115 11.35 -16.72 -9.91
C VAL A 115 11.91 -18.12 -10.21
N SER A 116 13.16 -18.18 -10.69
CA SER A 116 13.85 -19.44 -11.00
C SER A 116 14.62 -20.01 -9.80
N LEU A 117 13.88 -20.74 -8.95
CA LEU A 117 14.38 -21.39 -7.73
C LEU A 117 14.91 -22.82 -7.92
N PHE A 118 14.57 -23.51 -9.02
CA PHE A 118 14.79 -24.96 -9.18
C PHE A 118 15.60 -25.33 -10.42
N HIS A 119 16.50 -26.31 -10.25
CA HIS A 119 17.26 -26.89 -11.35
C HIS A 119 16.39 -27.86 -12.17
N ARG A 120 15.65 -27.33 -13.17
CA ARG A 120 14.67 -28.09 -13.98
C ARG A 120 15.17 -29.47 -14.46
N PRO A 121 16.41 -29.64 -14.99
CA PRO A 121 16.86 -30.93 -15.52
C PRO A 121 16.94 -32.06 -14.48
N THR A 122 17.15 -31.75 -13.19
CA THR A 122 17.18 -32.77 -12.13
C THR A 122 15.93 -32.77 -11.25
N PHE A 123 14.99 -31.86 -11.47
CA PHE A 123 13.88 -31.59 -10.56
C PHE A 123 13.05 -32.85 -10.25
N GLN A 124 12.48 -33.48 -11.27
CA GLN A 124 11.64 -34.69 -11.11
C GLN A 124 12.41 -35.90 -10.56
N GLN A 125 13.74 -35.97 -10.79
CA GLN A 125 14.58 -36.98 -10.14
C GLN A 125 14.61 -36.75 -8.63
N ARG A 126 14.89 -35.53 -8.15
CA ARG A 126 14.94 -35.23 -6.71
C ARG A 126 13.60 -35.45 -6.02
N ILE A 127 12.47 -35.10 -6.66
CA ILE A 127 11.11 -35.44 -6.17
C ILE A 127 11.00 -36.93 -5.84
N ASN A 128 11.52 -37.80 -6.71
CA ASN A 128 11.36 -39.25 -6.60
C ASN A 128 12.53 -39.97 -5.89
N SER A 129 13.64 -39.31 -5.56
CA SER A 129 14.82 -39.94 -4.94
C SER A 129 15.35 -39.30 -3.64
N GLU A 130 15.00 -38.04 -3.34
CA GLU A 130 15.56 -37.29 -2.20
C GLU A 130 14.51 -36.83 -1.18
N LEU A 131 13.25 -36.72 -1.61
CA LEU A 131 12.13 -36.18 -0.83
C LEU A 131 11.24 -37.28 -0.26
N ASP A 132 10.71 -37.07 0.96
CA ASP A 132 9.59 -37.87 1.45
C ASP A 132 8.25 -37.44 0.79
N PRO A 133 7.17 -38.25 0.90
CA PRO A 133 5.92 -37.95 0.22
C PRO A 133 5.20 -36.69 0.75
N GLU A 134 5.32 -36.35 2.03
CA GLU A 134 4.75 -35.11 2.57
C GLU A 134 5.54 -33.88 2.13
N GLN A 135 6.87 -33.99 2.09
CA GLN A 135 7.77 -32.92 1.63
C GLN A 135 7.58 -32.65 0.13
N SER A 136 7.43 -33.72 -0.66
CA SER A 136 7.05 -33.65 -2.08
C SER A 136 5.71 -32.92 -2.24
N THR A 137 4.70 -33.30 -1.45
CA THR A 137 3.38 -32.67 -1.48
C THR A 137 3.42 -31.20 -1.07
N ALA A 138 4.19 -30.85 -0.03
CA ALA A 138 4.36 -29.46 0.41
C ALA A 138 4.98 -28.59 -0.69
N LEU A 139 6.06 -29.07 -1.30
CA LEU A 139 6.79 -28.39 -2.37
C LEU A 139 5.92 -28.21 -3.61
N LEU A 140 5.30 -29.28 -4.10
CA LEU A 140 4.51 -29.25 -5.33
C LEU A 140 3.19 -28.48 -5.14
N ALA A 141 2.54 -28.57 -3.99
CA ALA A 141 1.41 -27.69 -3.67
C ALA A 141 1.81 -26.20 -3.69
N SER A 142 2.99 -25.85 -3.14
CA SER A 142 3.46 -24.46 -3.21
C SER A 142 3.75 -23.99 -4.64
N MET A 143 4.28 -24.85 -5.52
CA MET A 143 4.43 -24.55 -6.96
C MET A 143 3.08 -24.40 -7.65
N PHE A 144 2.13 -25.30 -7.38
CA PHE A 144 0.81 -25.32 -8.04
C PHE A 144 -0.07 -24.15 -7.61
N SER A 145 0.15 -23.59 -6.41
CA SER A 145 -0.46 -22.32 -5.99
C SER A 145 -0.03 -21.10 -6.86
N LEU A 146 1.06 -21.24 -7.60
CA LEU A 146 1.53 -20.26 -8.57
C LEU A 146 1.10 -20.66 -10.00
N SER A 147 1.34 -21.90 -10.42
CA SER A 147 1.11 -22.31 -11.82
C SER A 147 -0.37 -22.58 -12.19
N ALA A 148 -1.22 -23.05 -11.26
CA ALA A 148 -2.63 -23.34 -11.56
C ALA A 148 -3.46 -22.11 -12.00
N ARG A 149 -2.94 -20.90 -11.72
CA ARG A 149 -3.48 -19.61 -12.18
C ARG A 149 -3.61 -19.53 -13.71
N HIS A 150 -2.83 -20.31 -14.45
CA HIS A 150 -2.83 -20.36 -15.92
C HIS A 150 -3.84 -21.36 -16.50
N LEU A 151 -4.49 -22.20 -15.67
CA LEU A 151 -5.49 -23.18 -16.09
C LEU A 151 -6.94 -22.68 -15.99
N CYS A 152 -7.19 -21.58 -15.27
CA CYS A 152 -8.52 -21.12 -14.88
C CYS A 152 -9.44 -20.60 -16.02
N ASN A 153 -9.01 -20.65 -17.28
CA ASN A 153 -9.77 -20.14 -18.44
C ASN A 153 -10.78 -21.16 -18.99
N ASP A 154 -10.62 -22.44 -18.68
CA ASP A 154 -11.40 -23.48 -19.36
C ASP A 154 -12.84 -23.58 -18.83
N ARG A 155 -13.75 -24.02 -19.71
CA ARG A 155 -15.21 -23.85 -19.54
C ARG A 155 -15.89 -24.90 -18.65
N ASP A 156 -15.11 -25.66 -17.88
CA ASP A 156 -15.58 -26.74 -17.02
C ASP A 156 -15.50 -26.34 -15.54
N ASP A 157 -16.60 -25.81 -15.00
CA ASP A 157 -16.68 -25.33 -13.63
C ASP A 157 -16.41 -26.45 -12.59
N THR A 158 -16.59 -27.73 -12.95
CA THR A 158 -16.34 -28.85 -12.04
C THR A 158 -14.86 -29.04 -11.71
N ARG A 159 -13.94 -28.64 -12.61
CA ARG A 159 -12.49 -28.71 -12.35
C ARG A 159 -11.94 -27.47 -11.66
N LYS A 160 -12.64 -26.34 -11.67
CA LYS A 160 -12.19 -25.09 -11.01
C LYS A 160 -12.13 -25.21 -9.48
N GLU A 161 -12.96 -26.05 -8.87
CA GLU A 161 -12.86 -26.39 -7.44
C GLU A 161 -11.69 -27.34 -7.12
N VAL A 162 -11.23 -28.11 -8.12
CA VAL A 162 -10.09 -29.02 -7.98
C VAL A 162 -8.79 -28.24 -8.08
N LEU A 163 -8.60 -27.54 -9.21
CA LEU A 163 -7.37 -26.86 -9.62
C LEU A 163 -7.27 -25.41 -9.07
N ASN A 164 -7.76 -25.17 -7.86
CA ASN A 164 -7.85 -23.84 -7.26
C ASN A 164 -6.50 -23.39 -6.65
N PRO A 165 -5.91 -22.26 -7.08
CA PRO A 165 -4.63 -21.76 -6.54
C PRO A 165 -4.61 -21.54 -5.02
N SER A 166 -5.72 -21.07 -4.44
CA SER A 166 -5.84 -20.83 -2.99
C SER A 166 -5.85 -22.13 -2.19
N LYS A 167 -6.51 -23.17 -2.71
CA LYS A 167 -6.55 -24.51 -2.11
C LYS A 167 -5.16 -25.15 -2.10
N PHE A 168 -4.40 -25.01 -3.19
CA PHE A 168 -3.00 -25.44 -3.21
C PHE A 168 -2.14 -24.64 -2.21
N TYR A 169 -2.34 -23.31 -2.09
CA TYR A 169 -1.67 -22.49 -1.08
C TYR A 169 -2.00 -22.92 0.36
N GLU A 170 -3.27 -23.21 0.67
CA GLU A 170 -3.68 -23.67 2.02
C GLU A 170 -3.03 -25.01 2.38
N ILE A 171 -3.03 -25.99 1.47
CA ILE A 171 -2.36 -27.28 1.67
C ILE A 171 -0.85 -27.06 1.86
N ALA A 172 -0.23 -26.27 0.99
CA ALA A 172 1.20 -25.97 1.04
C ALA A 172 1.60 -25.30 2.35
N SER A 173 0.90 -24.22 2.75
CA SER A 173 1.21 -23.46 3.96
C SER A 173 1.07 -24.33 5.22
N ASN A 174 0.03 -25.17 5.30
CA ASN A 174 -0.13 -26.11 6.41
C ASN A 174 0.99 -27.16 6.46
N LEU A 175 1.36 -27.75 5.31
CA LEU A 175 2.42 -28.76 5.24
C LEU A 175 3.81 -28.18 5.49
N VAL A 176 4.14 -27.00 4.94
CA VAL A 176 5.40 -26.29 5.17
C VAL A 176 5.56 -25.99 6.66
N HIS A 177 4.55 -25.40 7.31
CA HIS A 177 4.59 -25.13 8.75
C HIS A 177 4.63 -26.41 9.61
N LYS A 178 4.03 -27.53 9.15
CA LYS A 178 4.15 -28.84 9.81
C LYS A 178 5.58 -29.38 9.71
N GLN A 179 6.15 -29.38 8.51
CA GLN A 179 7.49 -29.90 8.26
C GLN A 179 8.57 -29.06 8.95
N LEU A 180 8.43 -27.73 9.00
CA LEU A 180 9.33 -26.86 9.77
C LEU A 180 9.31 -27.18 11.27
N ARG A 181 8.15 -27.53 11.84
CA ARG A 181 8.06 -28.01 13.24
C ARG A 181 8.69 -29.39 13.41
N ASN A 182 8.57 -30.27 12.41
CA ASN A 182 9.17 -31.61 12.44
C ASN A 182 10.72 -31.59 12.42
N CYS A 183 11.33 -30.51 11.93
CA CYS A 183 12.78 -30.34 11.94
C CYS A 183 13.37 -30.24 13.37
N GLY A 184 12.61 -29.66 14.32
CA GLY A 184 13.08 -29.46 15.69
C GLY A 184 14.31 -28.57 15.76
N ASP A 185 15.34 -28.99 16.49
CA ASP A 185 16.64 -28.29 16.60
C ASP A 185 17.57 -28.49 15.38
N LYS A 186 17.11 -29.17 14.32
CA LYS A 186 17.88 -29.38 13.08
C LYS A 186 17.47 -28.35 12.04
N SER A 187 18.43 -27.79 11.34
CA SER A 187 18.15 -26.85 10.26
C SER A 187 17.38 -27.50 9.10
N PRO A 188 16.37 -26.81 8.54
CA PRO A 188 15.49 -27.40 7.52
C PRO A 188 16.21 -27.64 6.19
N PRO A 189 15.79 -28.63 5.40
CA PRO A 189 16.35 -28.86 4.07
C PRO A 189 16.01 -27.72 3.09
N LEU A 190 16.87 -27.51 2.08
CA LEU A 190 16.73 -26.39 1.13
C LEU A 190 15.36 -26.35 0.43
N PHE A 191 14.81 -27.51 0.07
CA PHE A 191 13.48 -27.62 -0.56
C PHE A 191 12.34 -27.09 0.32
N LEU A 192 12.47 -27.20 1.65
CA LEU A 192 11.45 -26.73 2.58
C LEU A 192 11.50 -25.20 2.70
N LEU A 193 12.70 -24.62 2.59
CA LEU A 193 12.86 -23.18 2.39
C LEU A 193 12.34 -22.75 1.01
N GLN A 194 12.67 -23.45 -0.09
CA GLN A 194 12.16 -23.13 -1.43
C GLN A 194 10.62 -23.15 -1.48
N ALA A 195 9.98 -24.14 -0.84
CA ALA A 195 8.53 -24.19 -0.67
C ALA A 195 7.98 -22.98 0.11
N PHE A 196 8.63 -22.61 1.23
CA PHE A 196 8.22 -21.47 2.05
C PHE A 196 8.45 -20.11 1.35
N ILE A 197 9.47 -19.99 0.50
CA ILE A 197 9.66 -18.84 -0.40
C ILE A 197 8.45 -18.71 -1.33
N MET A 198 7.97 -19.81 -1.93
CA MET A 198 6.82 -19.76 -2.85
C MET A 198 5.47 -19.48 -2.16
N THR A 199 5.21 -20.01 -0.97
CA THR A 199 4.01 -19.60 -0.22
C THR A 199 4.10 -18.15 0.26
N THR A 200 5.30 -17.68 0.65
CA THR A 200 5.53 -16.26 0.96
C THR A 200 5.35 -15.37 -0.27
N TYR A 201 5.74 -15.83 -1.46
CA TYR A 201 5.51 -15.13 -2.72
C TYR A 201 4.02 -15.03 -3.06
N TYR A 202 3.24 -16.11 -2.87
CA TYR A 202 1.79 -16.09 -2.99
C TYR A 202 1.16 -15.00 -2.09
N GLU A 203 1.61 -14.91 -0.84
CA GLU A 203 1.17 -13.92 0.13
C GLU A 203 1.62 -12.48 -0.25
N LEU A 204 2.85 -12.30 -0.72
CA LEU A 204 3.39 -10.99 -1.13
C LEU A 204 2.69 -10.44 -2.38
N VAL A 205 2.35 -11.29 -3.35
CA VAL A 205 1.52 -10.93 -4.52
C VAL A 205 0.09 -10.56 -4.08
N SER A 206 -0.38 -11.11 -2.96
CA SER A 206 -1.66 -10.73 -2.33
C SER A 206 -1.56 -9.46 -1.45
N GLY A 207 -0.35 -8.93 -1.23
CA GLY A 207 -0.08 -7.65 -0.57
C GLY A 207 0.79 -7.76 0.69
N VAL A 208 1.64 -6.75 0.92
CA VAL A 208 2.68 -6.73 2.00
C VAL A 208 2.12 -6.43 3.40
N ARG A 209 0.94 -6.96 3.74
CA ARG A 209 0.24 -6.77 5.02
C ARG A 209 0.31 -8.04 5.87
N GLY A 210 0.46 -7.86 7.19
CA GLY A 210 0.16 -8.89 8.18
C GLY A 210 0.92 -10.22 8.04
N VAL A 211 0.34 -11.18 7.32
CA VAL A 211 0.85 -12.55 7.15
C VAL A 211 2.13 -12.54 6.31
N ALA A 212 2.09 -12.01 5.07
CA ALA A 212 3.20 -11.98 4.13
C ALA A 212 4.52 -11.46 4.74
N TRP A 213 4.42 -10.40 5.54
CA TRP A 213 5.54 -9.79 6.24
C TRP A 213 6.16 -10.68 7.32
N ARG A 214 5.33 -11.46 8.04
CA ARG A 214 5.81 -12.41 9.06
C ARG A 214 6.40 -13.67 8.43
N SER A 215 5.79 -14.17 7.35
CA SER A 215 6.30 -15.31 6.58
C SER A 215 7.67 -14.97 5.98
N LEU A 216 7.81 -13.80 5.36
CA LEU A 216 9.10 -13.29 4.87
C LEU A 216 10.14 -13.16 5.99
N GLY A 217 9.77 -12.59 7.14
CA GLY A 217 10.65 -12.49 8.30
C GLY A 217 11.07 -13.84 8.91
N ALA A 218 10.32 -14.92 8.66
CA ALA A 218 10.70 -16.28 9.02
C ALA A 218 11.60 -16.93 7.94
N VAL A 219 11.26 -16.75 6.66
CA VAL A 219 12.06 -17.17 5.50
C VAL A 219 13.48 -16.59 5.55
N VAL A 220 13.64 -15.30 5.88
CA VAL A 220 14.95 -14.64 6.08
C VAL A 220 15.76 -15.32 7.19
N ARG A 221 15.13 -15.62 8.34
CA ARG A 221 15.81 -16.29 9.47
C ARG A 221 16.29 -17.70 9.09
N ILE A 222 15.47 -18.45 8.37
CA ILE A 222 15.83 -19.78 7.87
C ILE A 222 16.97 -19.69 6.85
N ALA A 223 17.00 -18.68 5.97
CA ALA A 223 18.11 -18.46 5.05
C ALA A 223 19.44 -18.14 5.77
N TYR A 224 19.40 -17.42 6.89
CA TYR A 224 20.56 -17.25 7.77
C TYR A 224 20.99 -18.56 8.44
N GLU A 225 20.03 -19.36 8.92
CA GLU A 225 20.28 -20.67 9.53
C GLU A 225 20.97 -21.64 8.54
N LEU A 226 20.47 -21.71 7.30
CA LEU A 226 21.07 -22.48 6.20
C LEU A 226 22.34 -21.84 5.62
N ARG A 227 22.84 -20.77 6.25
CA ARG A 227 24.04 -20.00 5.88
C ARG A 227 24.06 -19.61 4.40
N LEU A 228 22.89 -19.29 3.83
CA LEU A 228 22.76 -18.92 2.43
C LEU A 228 23.51 -17.61 2.10
N HIS A 229 23.77 -16.77 3.10
CA HIS A 229 24.65 -15.61 3.00
C HIS A 229 26.13 -15.94 2.76
N LEU A 230 26.60 -17.17 3.02
CA LEU A 230 28.02 -17.57 2.99
C LEU A 230 28.35 -18.67 1.96
N VAL A 231 27.49 -18.90 0.96
CA VAL A 231 27.62 -20.01 -0.01
C VAL A 231 28.98 -20.04 -0.71
N ASP A 232 29.55 -18.87 -0.97
CA ASP A 232 30.82 -18.68 -1.67
C ASP A 232 31.91 -18.07 -0.77
N LEU A 233 31.75 -18.09 0.55
CA LEU A 233 32.77 -17.60 1.50
C LEU A 233 34.16 -18.23 1.28
N PRO A 234 34.32 -19.56 1.04
CA PRO A 234 35.64 -20.13 0.74
C PRO A 234 36.27 -19.57 -0.53
N LEU A 235 35.47 -19.13 -1.51
CA LEU A 235 35.94 -18.49 -2.74
C LEU A 235 36.30 -17.00 -2.49
N LYS A 236 35.52 -16.29 -1.66
CA LYS A 236 35.81 -14.90 -1.25
C LYS A 236 37.13 -14.79 -0.47
N LEU A 237 37.48 -15.84 0.27
CA LEU A 237 38.73 -15.97 1.03
C LEU A 237 39.90 -16.59 0.24
N SER A 238 39.65 -17.13 -0.97
CA SER A 238 40.70 -17.79 -1.76
C SER A 238 41.64 -16.78 -2.42
N SER A 239 42.95 -16.98 -2.24
CA SER A 239 43.99 -16.14 -2.84
C SER A 239 44.06 -16.22 -4.37
N THR A 240 43.55 -17.29 -4.98
CA THR A 240 43.50 -17.44 -6.44
C THR A 240 42.20 -16.94 -7.05
N LYS A 241 41.12 -16.80 -6.26
CA LYS A 241 39.73 -16.53 -6.70
C LYS A 241 39.21 -17.48 -7.80
N THR A 242 39.84 -18.64 -8.03
CA THR A 242 39.42 -19.63 -9.03
C THR A 242 38.47 -20.66 -8.43
N ASP A 243 37.29 -20.85 -9.05
CA ASP A 243 36.34 -21.89 -8.65
C ASP A 243 36.79 -23.28 -9.13
N THR A 244 37.33 -24.07 -8.19
CA THR A 244 37.82 -25.44 -8.41
C THR A 244 36.81 -26.54 -8.06
N ASP A 245 35.56 -26.21 -7.72
CA ASP A 245 34.56 -27.21 -7.29
C ASP A 245 34.19 -28.18 -8.44
N PRO A 246 33.68 -29.39 -8.15
CA PRO A 246 32.96 -30.19 -9.15
C PRO A 246 31.76 -29.43 -9.73
N VAL A 247 31.33 -29.78 -10.95
CA VAL A 247 30.20 -29.12 -11.63
C VAL A 247 28.91 -29.30 -10.82
N GLU A 248 28.73 -30.47 -10.22
CA GLU A 248 27.60 -30.85 -9.37
C GLU A 248 27.52 -29.97 -8.11
N VAL A 249 28.67 -29.67 -7.51
CA VAL A 249 28.79 -28.79 -6.35
C VAL A 249 28.52 -27.33 -6.75
N TRP A 250 29.02 -26.90 -7.91
CA TRP A 250 28.72 -25.57 -8.45
C TRP A 250 27.23 -25.39 -8.76
N MET A 251 26.56 -26.36 -9.39
CA MET A 251 25.11 -26.32 -9.63
C MET A 251 24.29 -26.26 -8.33
N ALA A 252 24.71 -27.00 -7.30
CA ALA A 252 24.08 -26.98 -5.97
C ALA A 252 24.34 -25.67 -5.20
N LYS A 253 25.49 -25.02 -5.40
CA LYS A 253 25.75 -23.66 -4.91
C LYS A 253 24.89 -22.63 -5.62
N GLU A 254 24.78 -22.72 -6.95
CA GLU A 254 23.96 -21.81 -7.76
C GLU A 254 22.49 -21.83 -7.33
N GLU A 255 21.94 -22.99 -7.00
CA GLU A 255 20.60 -23.13 -6.43
C GLU A 255 20.44 -22.39 -5.08
N ARG A 256 21.47 -22.45 -4.23
CA ARG A 256 21.51 -21.72 -2.94
C ARG A 256 21.68 -20.21 -3.12
N ARG A 257 22.47 -19.76 -4.11
CA ARG A 257 22.56 -18.34 -4.51
C ARG A 257 21.19 -17.83 -4.95
N ARG A 258 20.47 -18.60 -5.76
CA ARG A 258 19.13 -18.24 -6.26
C ARG A 258 18.11 -18.13 -5.13
N ALA A 259 18.08 -19.08 -4.20
CA ALA A 259 17.26 -18.98 -3.00
C ALA A 259 17.60 -17.73 -2.16
N TRP A 260 18.90 -17.44 -1.94
CA TRP A 260 19.34 -16.22 -1.22
C TRP A 260 18.86 -14.94 -1.91
N TRP A 261 19.12 -14.82 -3.21
CA TRP A 261 18.81 -13.60 -3.96
C TRP A 261 17.31 -13.39 -4.18
N THR A 262 16.50 -14.44 -4.31
CA THR A 262 15.02 -14.32 -4.32
C THR A 262 14.49 -13.77 -2.99
N ILE A 263 15.03 -14.21 -1.86
CA ILE A 263 14.63 -13.68 -0.54
C ILE A 263 15.05 -12.21 -0.40
N TRP A 264 16.24 -11.85 -0.84
CA TRP A 264 16.69 -10.45 -0.89
C TRP A 264 15.79 -9.58 -1.79
N GLU A 265 15.39 -10.09 -2.96
CA GLU A 265 14.43 -9.45 -3.86
C GLU A 265 13.12 -9.13 -3.14
N PHE A 266 12.55 -10.14 -2.46
CA PHE A 266 11.30 -10.02 -1.73
C PHE A 266 11.41 -9.09 -0.52
N GLU A 267 12.55 -9.10 0.18
CA GLU A 267 12.77 -8.20 1.31
C GLU A 267 12.95 -6.75 0.85
N VAL A 268 13.73 -6.49 -0.20
CA VAL A 268 13.84 -5.15 -0.81
C VAL A 268 12.48 -4.63 -1.25
N PHE A 269 11.66 -5.48 -1.88
CA PHE A 269 10.27 -5.14 -2.23
C PHE A 269 9.45 -4.77 -0.98
N ALA A 270 9.36 -5.69 -0.02
CA ALA A 270 8.49 -5.55 1.14
C ALA A 270 8.92 -4.39 2.07
N THR A 271 10.22 -4.19 2.27
CA THR A 271 10.78 -3.12 3.12
C THR A 271 10.70 -1.74 2.50
N THR A 272 10.57 -1.65 1.18
CA THR A 272 10.36 -0.39 0.46
C THR A 272 8.92 0.06 0.66
N ILE A 273 7.92 -0.75 0.26
CA ILE A 273 6.49 -0.46 0.47
C ILE A 273 6.13 -0.20 1.94
N ARG A 274 6.81 -0.85 2.89
CA ARG A 274 6.56 -0.67 4.33
C ARG A 274 7.40 0.42 4.99
N LYS A 275 8.24 1.15 4.24
CA LYS A 275 9.21 2.14 4.74
C LYS A 275 10.01 1.61 5.96
N CYS A 276 10.41 0.34 5.91
CA CYS A 276 11.08 -0.39 7.01
C CYS A 276 12.58 -0.64 6.72
N PRO A 277 13.43 -0.89 7.74
CA PRO A 277 14.77 -1.43 7.57
C PRO A 277 14.77 -2.83 6.92
N LEU A 278 15.91 -3.23 6.34
CA LEU A 278 16.17 -4.62 5.94
C LEU A 278 16.36 -5.50 7.18
N GLY A 279 15.95 -6.77 7.10
CA GLY A 279 16.29 -7.84 8.05
C GLY A 279 17.52 -8.65 7.61
N MET A 280 17.89 -8.56 6.33
CA MET A 280 19.14 -9.04 5.76
C MET A 280 20.21 -7.94 5.86
N ASP A 281 21.30 -8.26 6.54
CA ASP A 281 22.48 -7.42 6.67
C ASP A 281 23.20 -7.29 5.30
N PRO A 282 23.39 -6.06 4.77
CA PRO A 282 24.01 -5.83 3.47
C PRO A 282 25.55 -5.91 3.48
N GLU A 283 26.20 -5.91 4.64
CA GLU A 283 27.66 -6.07 4.77
C GLU A 283 28.04 -7.54 4.96
N GLN A 284 27.22 -8.31 5.68
CA GLN A 284 27.51 -9.70 6.06
C GLN A 284 27.09 -10.74 5.02
N HIS A 285 27.54 -10.58 3.76
CA HIS A 285 27.40 -11.64 2.74
C HIS A 285 28.65 -11.92 1.89
N ALA A 286 28.77 -13.20 1.52
CA ALA A 286 29.80 -13.80 0.70
C ALA A 286 29.16 -14.85 -0.23
N THR A 287 28.27 -14.37 -1.09
CA THR A 287 27.48 -15.15 -2.05
C THR A 287 27.56 -14.44 -3.40
N LEU A 288 27.88 -15.17 -4.47
CA LEU A 288 27.98 -14.60 -5.81
C LEU A 288 26.59 -14.21 -6.35
N LEU A 289 26.56 -13.26 -7.30
CA LEU A 289 25.36 -13.03 -8.12
C LEU A 289 25.05 -14.28 -8.99
N PRO A 290 23.76 -14.54 -9.29
CA PRO A 290 23.35 -15.71 -10.06
C PRO A 290 23.77 -15.59 -11.53
N VAL A 291 24.09 -16.72 -12.17
CA VAL A 291 24.38 -16.77 -13.62
C VAL A 291 23.12 -17.12 -14.42
N ASP A 292 23.17 -17.06 -15.75
CA ASP A 292 22.02 -17.45 -16.58
C ASP A 292 21.60 -18.91 -16.39
N ASP A 293 20.28 -19.14 -16.39
CA ASP A 293 19.67 -20.46 -16.32
C ASP A 293 20.20 -21.43 -17.38
N LYS A 294 20.51 -20.94 -18.59
CA LYS A 294 21.10 -21.75 -19.67
C LYS A 294 22.43 -22.40 -19.26
N PHE A 295 23.24 -21.69 -18.47
CA PHE A 295 24.54 -22.17 -18.00
C PHE A 295 24.37 -23.06 -16.76
N TRP A 296 23.45 -22.69 -15.85
CA TRP A 296 23.11 -23.51 -14.69
C TRP A 296 22.54 -24.88 -15.10
N PHE A 297 21.53 -24.91 -15.97
CA PHE A 297 20.86 -26.12 -16.45
C PHE A 297 21.76 -27.05 -17.29
N ASN A 298 22.75 -26.50 -17.99
CA ASN A 298 23.71 -27.29 -18.77
C ASN A 298 24.90 -27.78 -17.93
N GLY A 299 25.05 -27.33 -16.67
CA GLY A 299 26.29 -27.54 -15.89
C GLY A 299 27.51 -26.77 -16.43
N GLU A 300 27.29 -25.76 -17.27
CA GLU A 300 28.36 -24.92 -17.81
C GLU A 300 28.77 -23.87 -16.78
N LYS A 301 29.86 -24.11 -16.05
CA LYS A 301 30.41 -23.10 -15.12
C LYS A 301 30.63 -21.75 -15.82
N LYS A 302 30.19 -20.67 -15.17
CA LYS A 302 30.54 -19.29 -15.52
C LYS A 302 31.10 -18.52 -14.32
N PRO A 303 32.00 -17.55 -14.56
CA PRO A 303 32.36 -16.56 -13.56
C PRO A 303 31.16 -15.69 -13.18
N SER A 304 31.19 -15.15 -11.97
CA SER A 304 30.41 -13.99 -11.57
C SER A 304 31.13 -13.25 -10.43
N CYS A 305 30.61 -12.10 -10.02
CA CYS A 305 31.16 -11.30 -8.93
C CYS A 305 30.41 -11.50 -7.61
N PHE A 306 31.04 -11.08 -6.52
CA PHE A 306 30.33 -10.78 -5.29
C PHE A 306 29.53 -9.48 -5.47
N PHE A 307 28.49 -9.33 -4.68
CA PHE A 307 27.82 -8.04 -4.52
C PHE A 307 28.65 -7.18 -3.55
N GLU A 308 28.87 -5.92 -3.92
CA GLU A 308 29.75 -4.99 -3.21
C GLU A 308 28.94 -3.93 -2.45
N THR A 309 29.45 -3.46 -1.32
CA THR A 309 28.76 -2.44 -0.52
C THR A 309 28.77 -1.07 -1.21
N ASP A 310 29.86 -0.70 -1.87
CA ASP A 310 29.97 0.51 -2.70
C ASP A 310 29.11 0.39 -3.98
N PRO A 311 28.08 1.23 -4.19
CA PRO A 311 27.25 1.20 -5.40
C PRO A 311 28.06 1.47 -6.68
N VAL A 312 29.20 2.16 -6.60
CA VAL A 312 30.11 2.38 -7.74
C VAL A 312 30.79 1.09 -8.18
N LEU A 313 30.98 0.11 -7.29
CA LEU A 313 31.58 -1.19 -7.59
C LEU A 313 30.55 -2.22 -8.07
N ARG A 314 29.32 -2.23 -7.53
CA ARG A 314 28.28 -3.24 -7.85
C ARG A 314 28.09 -3.47 -9.35
N TRP A 315 27.98 -2.40 -10.15
CA TRP A 315 27.82 -2.51 -11.61
C TRP A 315 29.14 -2.75 -12.35
N LYS A 316 30.28 -2.32 -11.79
CA LYS A 316 31.60 -2.52 -12.39
C LYS A 316 32.04 -3.96 -12.29
N GLU A 317 31.97 -4.55 -11.09
CA GLU A 317 32.41 -5.93 -10.87
C GLU A 317 31.50 -6.94 -11.58
N LEU A 318 30.20 -6.65 -11.68
CA LEU A 318 29.30 -7.45 -12.52
C LEU A 318 29.74 -7.42 -14.00
N LYS A 319 30.01 -6.22 -14.54
CA LYS A 319 30.52 -6.04 -15.91
C LYS A 319 31.89 -6.69 -16.13
N ASN A 320 32.79 -6.58 -15.15
CA ASN A 320 34.15 -7.15 -15.19
C ASN A 320 34.14 -8.69 -15.07
N SER A 321 33.01 -9.29 -14.65
CA SER A 321 32.86 -10.74 -14.49
C SER A 321 32.30 -11.46 -15.71
N ASP A 322 31.99 -10.75 -16.81
CA ASP A 322 31.31 -11.27 -18.01
C ASP A 322 29.96 -11.98 -17.74
N ASN A 323 29.34 -11.78 -16.57
CA ASN A 323 28.00 -12.31 -16.28
C ASN A 323 26.92 -11.39 -16.90
N GLU A 324 26.35 -11.81 -18.03
CA GLU A 324 25.27 -11.11 -18.74
C GLU A 324 23.86 -11.37 -18.18
N SER A 325 23.70 -12.07 -17.06
CA SER A 325 22.38 -12.56 -16.63
C SER A 325 21.42 -11.46 -16.18
N GLY A 326 20.21 -11.45 -16.73
CA GLY A 326 19.18 -10.46 -16.41
C GLY A 326 18.86 -10.39 -14.92
N ARG A 327 18.90 -11.52 -14.20
CA ARG A 327 18.73 -11.55 -12.74
C ARG A 327 19.83 -10.77 -12.00
N ALA A 328 21.10 -10.98 -12.37
CA ALA A 328 22.23 -10.30 -11.76
C ALA A 328 22.20 -8.78 -12.01
N TRP A 329 21.90 -8.38 -13.26
CA TRP A 329 21.76 -6.97 -13.62
C TRP A 329 20.54 -6.33 -12.93
N PHE A 330 19.42 -7.04 -12.78
CA PHE A 330 18.26 -6.58 -12.02
C PHE A 330 18.58 -6.35 -10.54
N ILE A 331 19.24 -7.30 -9.86
CA ILE A 331 19.64 -7.17 -8.45
C ILE A 331 20.46 -5.89 -8.22
N VAL A 332 21.40 -5.58 -9.13
CA VAL A 332 22.22 -4.36 -9.03
C VAL A 332 21.38 -3.09 -9.15
N ILE A 333 20.48 -2.96 -10.13
CA ILE A 333 19.65 -1.73 -10.26
C ILE A 333 18.58 -1.62 -9.17
N ASN A 334 17.99 -2.74 -8.73
CA ASN A 334 17.09 -2.79 -7.58
C ASN A 334 17.79 -2.30 -6.29
N SER A 335 19.09 -2.56 -6.16
CA SER A 335 19.89 -2.00 -5.04
C SER A 335 20.08 -0.49 -5.11
N PHE A 336 20.23 0.11 -6.29
CA PHE A 336 20.33 1.58 -6.41
C PHE A 336 18.99 2.25 -6.13
N MET A 337 17.88 1.62 -6.54
CA MET A 337 16.53 2.04 -6.13
C MET A 337 16.39 2.00 -4.61
N ARG A 338 16.81 0.91 -3.97
CA ARG A 338 16.71 0.73 -2.51
C ARG A 338 17.55 1.74 -1.72
N ASP A 339 18.79 1.98 -2.15
CA ASP A 339 19.68 2.96 -1.52
C ASP A 339 19.13 4.38 -1.67
N ALA A 340 18.62 4.74 -2.86
CA ALA A 340 18.00 6.04 -3.10
C ALA A 340 16.72 6.22 -2.26
N HIS A 341 15.86 5.21 -2.19
CA HIS A 341 14.67 5.21 -1.33
C HIS A 341 15.05 5.42 0.15
N ALA A 342 16.10 4.73 0.64
CA ALA A 342 16.57 4.86 2.03
C ALA A 342 17.17 6.26 2.32
N LEU A 343 17.84 6.89 1.34
CA LEU A 343 18.38 8.24 1.45
C LEU A 343 17.30 9.34 1.36
N SER A 344 16.22 9.10 0.61
CA SER A 344 15.11 10.04 0.44
C SER A 344 14.09 9.98 1.58
N ASN A 345 13.72 8.78 2.06
CA ASN A 345 12.72 8.59 3.14
C ASN A 345 13.32 8.68 4.56
N ALA A 346 14.30 9.55 4.76
CA ALA A 346 15.24 9.49 5.88
C ALA A 346 14.77 10.21 7.17
N SER A 347 13.61 9.80 7.70
CA SER A 347 13.21 10.02 9.10
C SER A 347 13.98 9.13 10.11
N VAL A 348 14.82 8.22 9.60
CA VAL A 348 15.64 7.28 10.38
C VAL A 348 17.04 7.87 10.60
N PRO A 349 17.62 7.79 11.82
CA PRO A 349 19.01 8.14 12.05
C PRO A 349 19.95 7.22 11.27
N VAL A 350 20.88 7.81 10.51
CA VAL A 350 22.01 7.07 9.92
C VAL A 350 23.10 6.96 10.98
N ASP A 351 23.54 5.74 11.29
CA ASP A 351 24.63 5.53 12.24
C ASP A 351 25.98 5.91 11.59
N SER A 352 26.72 6.81 12.23
CA SER A 352 27.85 7.51 11.60
C SER A 352 29.19 6.85 11.91
N SER A 353 29.44 5.68 11.30
CA SER A 353 30.66 4.88 11.48
C SER A 353 31.85 5.34 10.62
N SER A 354 32.11 6.65 10.58
CA SER A 354 33.37 7.23 10.09
C SER A 354 33.68 8.50 10.89
N GLY A 355 34.91 8.59 11.42
CA GLY A 355 35.29 9.65 12.34
C GLY A 355 36.47 10.47 11.85
N GLU A 356 36.36 11.79 11.96
CA GLU A 356 37.52 12.66 12.14
C GLU A 356 37.15 13.83 13.08
N ASP A 357 38.01 14.12 14.05
CA ASP A 357 37.72 14.95 15.22
C ASP A 357 38.19 16.40 14.98
N THR A 358 37.28 17.38 14.95
CA THR A 358 37.64 18.80 15.05
C THR A 358 36.87 19.48 16.18
N ARG A 359 37.56 19.65 17.32
CA ARG A 359 37.00 20.30 18.52
C ARG A 359 37.05 21.82 18.40
N SER A 360 35.93 22.45 18.72
CA SER A 360 35.91 23.84 19.20
C SER A 360 35.02 23.95 20.44
N TYR A 361 35.42 24.79 21.38
CA TYR A 361 34.76 24.92 22.69
C TYR A 361 33.84 26.15 22.72
N GLY A 362 32.55 25.93 23.01
CA GLY A 362 31.65 26.96 23.55
C GLY A 362 30.44 27.36 22.69
N GLY A 363 29.37 27.77 23.38
CA GLY A 363 28.23 28.47 22.81
C GLY A 363 27.00 27.60 22.48
N ASN A 364 25.85 27.95 23.07
CA ASN A 364 24.56 27.33 22.76
C ASN A 364 24.05 27.78 21.37
N ARG A 365 24.41 27.08 20.28
CA ARG A 365 23.85 27.34 18.93
C ARG A 365 24.00 26.22 17.89
N LEU A 366 24.06 24.95 18.30
CA LEU A 366 24.59 23.84 17.47
C LEU A 366 23.59 22.78 16.95
N THR A 367 22.27 23.03 16.97
CA THR A 367 21.30 22.11 16.33
C THR A 367 21.28 22.28 14.80
N SER A 368 21.00 23.49 14.32
CA SER A 368 20.79 23.80 12.88
C SER A 368 21.98 23.49 11.96
N ASN A 369 23.21 23.47 12.49
CA ASN A 369 24.39 23.14 11.69
C ASN A 369 24.56 21.63 11.47
N ARG A 370 23.93 20.79 12.29
CA ARG A 370 24.09 19.33 12.21
C ARG A 370 23.16 18.71 11.15
N GLU A 371 21.94 19.23 11.06
CA GLU A 371 20.94 18.86 10.04
C GLU A 371 21.43 19.22 8.63
N ASN A 372 21.94 20.44 8.44
CA ASN A 372 22.55 20.88 7.18
C ASN A 372 23.70 19.97 6.72
N GLY A 373 24.55 19.51 7.65
CA GLY A 373 25.66 18.58 7.32
C GLY A 373 25.16 17.24 6.81
N GLN A 374 24.20 16.63 7.49
CA GLN A 374 23.60 15.35 7.08
C GLN A 374 22.87 15.45 5.74
N ASP A 375 22.23 16.59 5.45
CA ASP A 375 21.56 16.79 4.17
C ASP A 375 22.50 16.99 2.98
N ILE A 376 23.64 17.65 3.19
CA ILE A 376 24.72 17.73 2.18
C ILE A 376 25.30 16.34 1.90
N GLU A 377 25.52 15.53 2.94
CA GLU A 377 25.98 14.15 2.80
C GLU A 377 24.97 13.28 2.04
N ARG A 378 23.68 13.37 2.38
CA ARG A 378 22.59 12.68 1.66
C ARG A 378 22.53 13.08 0.19
N ALA A 379 22.60 14.39 -0.11
CA ALA A 379 22.61 14.89 -1.49
C ALA A 379 23.83 14.40 -2.28
N SER A 380 25.02 14.37 -1.64
CA SER A 380 26.22 13.80 -2.25
C SER A 380 26.05 12.31 -2.58
N LYS A 381 25.49 11.52 -1.67
CA LYS A 381 25.19 10.09 -1.89
C LYS A 381 24.16 9.87 -3.01
N LEU A 382 23.10 10.68 -3.07
CA LEU A 382 22.13 10.65 -4.18
C LEU A 382 22.77 11.00 -5.53
N ALA A 383 23.65 11.99 -5.59
CA ALA A 383 24.40 12.33 -6.79
C ALA A 383 25.37 11.20 -7.24
N VAL A 384 25.98 10.46 -6.30
CA VAL A 384 26.75 9.24 -6.62
C VAL A 384 25.83 8.17 -7.23
N LEU A 385 24.61 7.98 -6.72
CA LEU A 385 23.65 7.03 -7.28
C LEU A 385 23.16 7.43 -8.68
N ASP A 386 22.91 8.71 -8.97
CA ASP A 386 22.51 9.21 -10.31
C ASP A 386 23.58 8.88 -11.36
N ASN A 387 24.85 9.08 -10.99
CA ASN A 387 26.00 8.65 -11.80
C ASN A 387 26.08 7.12 -11.93
N CYS A 388 25.82 6.34 -10.87
CA CYS A 388 25.83 4.88 -10.93
C CYS A 388 24.72 4.33 -11.84
N VAL A 389 23.49 4.85 -11.76
CA VAL A 389 22.36 4.48 -12.63
C VAL A 389 22.68 4.82 -14.10
N SER A 390 23.30 5.98 -14.35
CA SER A 390 23.72 6.40 -15.68
C SER A 390 24.81 5.49 -16.26
N CYS A 391 25.87 5.19 -15.49
CA CYS A 391 26.94 4.27 -15.90
C CYS A 391 26.46 2.82 -16.04
N PHE A 392 25.49 2.39 -15.23
CA PHE A 392 24.81 1.09 -15.33
C PHE A 392 24.08 0.96 -16.67
N LYS A 393 23.22 1.95 -17.03
CA LYS A 393 22.48 1.96 -18.30
C LYS A 393 23.41 1.90 -19.52
N LEU A 394 24.54 2.61 -19.47
CA LEU A 394 25.59 2.56 -20.50
C LEU A 394 26.35 1.23 -20.54
N SER A 395 26.39 0.49 -19.43
CA SER A 395 27.15 -0.75 -19.26
C SER A 395 26.34 -2.03 -19.45
N LEU A 396 25.01 -1.96 -19.48
CA LEU A 396 24.12 -3.12 -19.70
C LEU A 396 24.55 -3.98 -20.90
N PRO A 397 24.45 -5.32 -20.80
CA PRO A 397 24.57 -6.23 -21.94
C PRO A 397 23.65 -5.87 -23.10
N GLN A 398 24.09 -6.10 -24.34
CA GLN A 398 23.43 -5.61 -25.56
C GLN A 398 22.02 -6.21 -25.78
N ASN A 399 21.76 -7.38 -25.20
CA ASN A 399 20.50 -8.13 -25.13
C ASN A 399 19.53 -7.64 -24.03
N LEU A 400 20.03 -6.96 -22.98
CA LEU A 400 19.21 -6.44 -21.86
C LEU A 400 18.82 -4.95 -22.03
N ARG A 401 19.33 -4.29 -23.07
CA ARG A 401 18.99 -2.89 -23.40
C ARG A 401 17.63 -2.82 -24.09
N TYR A 402 16.59 -2.40 -23.37
CA TYR A 402 15.32 -1.96 -23.98
C TYR A 402 15.54 -0.74 -24.90
N ARG A 403 14.89 -0.73 -26.07
CA ARG A 403 15.08 0.26 -27.15
C ARG A 403 13.77 0.81 -27.72
N SER A 404 12.69 0.81 -26.94
CA SER A 404 11.33 1.05 -27.43
C SER A 404 10.90 0.04 -28.51
N GLU A 405 11.35 -1.21 -28.34
CA GLU A 405 11.02 -2.34 -29.21
C GLU A 405 9.75 -3.06 -28.72
N HIS A 406 8.95 -3.61 -29.65
CA HIS A 406 7.78 -4.40 -29.30
C HIS A 406 8.19 -5.77 -28.75
N LEU A 407 8.14 -5.89 -27.42
CA LEU A 407 8.39 -7.12 -26.67
C LEU A 407 7.30 -8.17 -26.94
N PHE A 408 7.58 -9.43 -26.61
CA PHE A 408 6.65 -10.59 -26.66
C PHE A 408 6.05 -10.91 -28.04
N SER A 409 6.55 -10.28 -29.12
CA SER A 409 5.88 -10.25 -30.43
C SER A 409 6.21 -11.43 -31.38
N SER A 410 6.89 -12.49 -30.90
CA SER A 410 7.45 -13.56 -31.75
C SER A 410 6.58 -14.83 -31.83
N PRO A 411 6.04 -15.19 -33.03
CA PRO A 411 5.28 -16.41 -33.24
C PRO A 411 6.20 -17.59 -33.64
N SER A 412 7.05 -18.05 -32.72
CA SER A 412 7.78 -19.32 -32.83
C SER A 412 7.30 -20.30 -31.76
N SER A 413 7.40 -21.60 -32.02
CA SER A 413 6.92 -22.67 -31.11
C SER A 413 8.08 -23.52 -30.60
N GLY A 414 8.14 -23.74 -29.28
CA GLY A 414 9.16 -24.55 -28.61
C GLY A 414 9.95 -23.80 -27.54
N GLN A 415 11.07 -24.39 -27.09
CA GLN A 415 11.92 -23.84 -26.02
C GLN A 415 12.43 -22.42 -26.33
N ASP A 416 12.69 -22.11 -27.60
CA ASP A 416 13.11 -20.77 -28.05
C ASP A 416 12.08 -19.69 -27.69
N GLN A 417 10.78 -20.01 -27.67
CA GLN A 417 9.73 -19.07 -27.28
C GLN A 417 9.79 -18.74 -25.78
N MET A 418 10.10 -19.74 -24.95
CA MET A 418 10.23 -19.59 -23.49
C MET A 418 11.41 -18.67 -23.17
N TYR A 419 12.55 -18.92 -23.81
CA TYR A 419 13.77 -18.11 -23.67
C TYR A 419 13.59 -16.67 -24.20
N ALA A 420 12.88 -16.50 -25.32
CA ALA A 420 12.56 -15.18 -25.87
C ALA A 420 11.63 -14.35 -24.95
N ARG A 421 10.49 -14.92 -24.50
CA ARG A 421 9.57 -14.26 -23.55
C ARG A 421 10.29 -13.83 -22.28
N ARG A 422 11.16 -14.69 -21.75
CA ARG A 422 11.94 -14.39 -20.54
C ARG A 422 12.94 -13.26 -20.75
N ILE A 423 13.69 -13.25 -21.85
CA ILE A 423 14.60 -12.13 -22.16
C ILE A 423 13.81 -10.81 -22.27
N ASP A 424 12.63 -10.84 -22.86
CA ASP A 424 11.77 -9.65 -22.97
C ASP A 424 11.25 -9.18 -21.60
N SER A 425 10.83 -10.10 -20.72
CA SER A 425 10.48 -9.82 -19.33
C SER A 425 11.66 -9.21 -18.54
N GLU A 426 12.87 -9.79 -18.68
CA GLU A 426 14.09 -9.31 -18.03
C GLU A 426 14.48 -7.90 -18.52
N LYS A 427 14.41 -7.62 -19.84
CA LYS A 427 14.60 -6.25 -20.40
C LYS A 427 13.63 -5.24 -19.79
N GLN A 428 12.33 -5.55 -19.78
CA GLN A 428 11.29 -4.63 -19.31
C GLN A 428 11.45 -4.33 -17.82
N THR A 429 11.70 -5.37 -17.03
CA THR A 429 11.88 -5.30 -15.57
C THR A 429 13.11 -4.47 -15.20
N ILE A 430 14.23 -4.67 -15.89
CA ILE A 430 15.43 -3.84 -15.72
C ILE A 430 15.14 -2.38 -16.13
N HIS A 431 14.44 -2.14 -17.25
CA HIS A 431 14.12 -0.79 -17.69
C HIS A 431 13.25 -0.03 -16.67
N ALA A 432 12.17 -0.65 -16.19
CA ALA A 432 11.31 -0.03 -15.18
C ALA A 432 12.06 0.26 -13.88
N MET A 433 12.98 -0.62 -13.47
CA MET A 433 13.80 -0.40 -12.26
C MET A 433 14.85 0.71 -12.42
N ILE A 434 15.38 0.95 -13.64
CA ILE A 434 16.22 2.14 -13.93
C ILE A 434 15.44 3.42 -13.68
N GLN A 435 14.20 3.48 -14.16
CA GLN A 435 13.36 4.66 -14.01
C GLN A 435 12.93 4.85 -12.54
N LEU A 436 12.57 3.78 -11.83
CA LEU A 436 12.33 3.82 -10.37
C LEU A 436 13.52 4.41 -9.60
N ALA A 437 14.74 3.95 -9.89
CA ALA A 437 15.94 4.48 -9.23
C ALA A 437 16.06 6.00 -9.49
N ARG A 438 15.85 6.47 -10.73
CA ARG A 438 15.82 7.92 -11.05
C ARG A 438 14.72 8.67 -10.29
N ILE A 439 13.51 8.11 -10.18
CA ILE A 439 12.41 8.71 -9.41
C ILE A 439 12.81 8.84 -7.93
N MET A 440 13.35 7.78 -7.31
CA MET A 440 13.78 7.81 -5.90
C MET A 440 14.89 8.84 -5.64
N ILE A 441 15.82 8.98 -6.59
CA ILE A 441 16.93 9.96 -6.52
C ILE A 441 16.41 11.39 -6.61
N LEU A 442 15.55 11.68 -7.60
CA LEU A 442 15.06 13.02 -7.90
C LEU A 442 13.93 13.46 -6.94
N HIS A 443 13.31 12.53 -6.21
CA HIS A 443 12.18 12.82 -5.31
C HIS A 443 12.50 13.89 -4.26
N LYS A 444 13.66 13.81 -3.59
CA LYS A 444 14.06 14.77 -2.55
C LYS A 444 14.13 16.20 -3.11
N ASP A 445 14.72 16.37 -4.29
CA ASP A 445 14.96 17.67 -4.90
C ASP A 445 13.68 18.30 -5.48
N CYS A 446 12.67 17.47 -5.80
CA CYS A 446 11.34 17.95 -6.21
C CYS A 446 10.40 18.29 -5.04
N PHE A 447 10.48 17.59 -3.90
CA PHE A 447 9.43 17.61 -2.87
C PHE A 447 9.81 18.24 -1.52
N ARG A 448 11.00 18.85 -1.38
CA ARG A 448 11.30 19.70 -0.20
C ARG A 448 10.69 21.09 -0.32
N ASN A 449 10.07 21.54 0.77
CA ASN A 449 9.86 22.96 1.02
C ASN A 449 11.20 23.60 1.40
N ASP A 450 11.82 24.30 0.45
CA ASP A 450 12.91 25.24 0.72
C ASP A 450 12.79 26.41 -0.28
N ASP A 451 12.32 27.57 0.19
CA ASP A 451 12.16 28.78 -0.63
C ASP A 451 13.48 29.26 -1.27
N ARG A 452 14.60 28.66 -0.87
CA ARG A 452 15.96 28.90 -1.39
C ARG A 452 16.32 28.09 -2.64
N ALA A 453 15.49 27.14 -3.05
CA ALA A 453 15.72 26.37 -4.27
C ALA A 453 15.66 27.25 -5.53
N LEU A 454 14.80 28.28 -5.52
CA LEU A 454 14.58 29.21 -6.65
C LEU A 454 15.55 30.39 -6.64
N SER A 455 16.04 30.81 -5.47
CA SER A 455 17.04 31.89 -5.34
C SER A 455 18.47 31.46 -5.72
N ARG A 456 18.62 30.48 -6.63
CA ARG A 456 19.89 29.97 -7.13
C ARG A 456 20.05 30.05 -8.65
N GLU A 457 19.03 30.48 -9.39
CA GLU A 457 19.12 30.65 -10.85
C GLU A 457 19.63 32.03 -11.29
N ASP A 458 19.53 33.07 -10.45
CA ASP A 458 20.00 34.44 -10.77
C ASP A 458 21.48 34.73 -10.41
N ASP A 459 22.08 33.99 -9.49
CA ASP A 459 23.40 34.35 -8.90
C ASP A 459 24.60 33.83 -9.72
N THR A 460 24.62 34.17 -11.02
CA THR A 460 25.65 33.70 -11.98
C THR A 460 27.00 34.41 -11.84
N THR A 461 27.61 34.41 -10.64
CA THR A 461 29.01 34.83 -10.46
C THR A 461 29.86 33.84 -9.64
N GLY A 462 30.33 32.79 -10.32
CA GLY A 462 31.62 32.17 -10.01
C GLY A 462 31.65 31.06 -8.96
N PHE A 463 31.30 29.84 -9.38
CA PHE A 463 32.21 28.69 -9.22
C PHE A 463 31.96 27.67 -10.34
N SER A 464 32.95 27.46 -11.20
CA SER A 464 32.88 26.48 -12.28
C SER A 464 33.16 25.07 -11.78
N ASN A 465 32.23 24.13 -11.99
CA ASN A 465 32.57 22.72 -12.15
C ASN A 465 31.61 22.05 -13.14
N THR A 466 32.16 21.15 -13.97
CA THR A 466 31.48 20.63 -15.16
C THR A 466 30.65 19.38 -14.86
N ALA A 467 29.35 19.44 -15.10
CA ALA A 467 28.49 18.26 -15.24
C ALA A 467 28.36 17.89 -16.74
N PRO A 468 28.86 16.73 -17.20
CA PRO A 468 28.73 16.29 -18.58
C PRO A 468 27.46 15.47 -18.83
N SER A 469 27.10 15.32 -20.11
CA SER A 469 26.05 14.46 -20.69
C SER A 469 24.60 14.70 -20.26
N SER A 470 23.86 15.38 -21.13
CA SER A 470 22.44 15.08 -21.41
C SER A 470 22.26 13.64 -21.93
N TRP A 471 21.04 13.09 -21.88
CA TRP A 471 20.80 11.73 -22.36
C TRP A 471 20.87 11.65 -23.90
N PRO A 472 21.55 10.64 -24.48
CA PRO A 472 21.53 10.41 -25.92
C PRO A 472 20.14 9.94 -26.40
N GLY A 473 19.32 10.87 -26.89
CA GLY A 473 18.01 10.59 -27.49
C GLY A 473 16.94 11.67 -27.29
N GLU A 474 17.12 12.59 -26.34
CA GLU A 474 16.14 13.63 -26.03
C GLU A 474 16.15 14.76 -27.08
N SER A 475 14.97 15.11 -27.60
CA SER A 475 14.80 16.19 -28.58
C SER A 475 14.70 17.55 -27.87
N ASN A 476 15.67 18.43 -28.10
CA ASN A 476 15.75 19.76 -27.48
C ASN A 476 14.49 20.62 -27.67
N SER A 477 13.64 20.72 -26.64
CA SER A 477 12.82 21.90 -26.37
C SER A 477 12.45 21.98 -24.88
N HIS A 478 12.42 23.19 -24.33
CA HIS A 478 11.97 23.56 -22.98
C HIS A 478 12.82 23.06 -21.78
N THR A 479 13.40 24.04 -21.07
CA THR A 479 13.81 24.05 -19.64
C THR A 479 14.13 22.70 -18.98
N ASN A 480 15.43 22.36 -18.97
CA ASN A 480 16.01 21.12 -18.41
C ASN A 480 16.03 21.10 -16.86
N SER A 481 14.85 21.17 -16.25
CA SER A 481 14.64 21.23 -14.80
C SER A 481 14.68 19.84 -14.14
N VAL A 482 14.92 19.79 -12.82
CA VAL A 482 14.79 18.57 -12.00
C VAL A 482 13.40 17.95 -12.16
N TRP A 483 12.37 18.79 -12.22
CA TRP A 483 10.98 18.38 -12.46
C TRP A 483 10.76 17.74 -13.82
N SER A 484 11.38 18.23 -14.90
CA SER A 484 11.37 17.53 -16.19
C SER A 484 12.01 16.15 -16.00
N ARG A 485 13.25 16.09 -15.51
CA ARG A 485 13.97 14.82 -15.31
C ARG A 485 13.20 13.79 -14.47
N TYR A 486 12.39 14.23 -13.50
CA TYR A 486 11.49 13.41 -12.68
C TYR A 486 10.30 12.90 -13.51
N LEU A 487 9.58 13.81 -14.17
CA LEU A 487 8.44 13.47 -15.06
C LEU A 487 8.89 12.59 -16.22
N ASP A 488 10.01 12.88 -16.87
CA ASP A 488 10.60 12.11 -17.97
C ASP A 488 11.02 10.71 -17.51
N ALA A 489 11.62 10.56 -16.33
CA ALA A 489 11.88 9.23 -15.77
C ALA A 489 10.58 8.45 -15.57
N ALA A 490 9.57 9.12 -15.03
CA ALA A 490 8.31 8.50 -14.65
C ALA A 490 7.43 8.15 -15.87
N ASP A 491 7.33 9.02 -16.88
CA ASP A 491 6.75 8.77 -18.21
C ASP A 491 7.42 7.61 -18.95
N ASN A 492 8.72 7.38 -18.72
CA ASN A 492 9.44 6.23 -19.29
C ASN A 492 9.26 4.93 -18.49
N VAL A 493 8.50 4.91 -17.39
CA VAL A 493 8.04 3.63 -16.80
C VAL A 493 6.94 3.08 -17.69
N ASN A 494 7.32 2.29 -18.70
CA ASN A 494 6.40 1.79 -19.71
C ASN A 494 5.47 0.70 -19.17
N LEU A 495 4.38 1.14 -18.52
CA LEU A 495 3.23 0.36 -18.06
C LEU A 495 1.97 1.20 -18.32
N ASP A 496 1.03 0.71 -19.12
CA ASP A 496 -0.14 1.48 -19.59
C ASP A 496 -1.01 2.06 -18.46
N LYS A 497 -0.97 1.46 -17.26
CA LYS A 497 -1.70 1.93 -16.07
C LYS A 497 -1.10 3.19 -15.45
N LEU A 498 0.24 3.32 -15.45
CA LEU A 498 0.93 4.40 -14.74
C LEU A 498 0.69 5.79 -15.35
N GLN A 499 0.39 5.87 -16.66
CA GLN A 499 0.11 7.14 -17.36
C GLN A 499 -0.94 8.00 -16.65
N SER A 500 -1.88 7.39 -15.92
CA SER A 500 -2.86 8.10 -15.09
C SER A 500 -2.21 8.84 -13.90
N THR A 501 -1.47 8.13 -13.05
CA THR A 501 -0.69 8.68 -11.92
C THR A 501 0.30 9.75 -12.37
N LEU A 502 0.96 9.50 -13.50
CA LEU A 502 1.96 10.39 -14.11
C LEU A 502 1.34 11.70 -14.59
N SER A 503 0.18 11.62 -15.26
CA SER A 503 -0.62 12.79 -15.66
C SER A 503 -1.06 13.62 -14.45
N SER A 504 -1.44 12.98 -13.34
CA SER A 504 -1.80 13.67 -12.09
C SER A 504 -0.62 14.42 -11.47
N ILE A 505 0.58 13.83 -11.46
CA ILE A 505 1.80 14.52 -11.00
C ILE A 505 2.12 15.70 -11.94
N ARG A 506 2.05 15.50 -13.26
CA ARG A 506 2.29 16.55 -14.27
C ARG A 506 1.37 17.76 -14.09
N ALA A 507 0.07 17.54 -13.83
CA ALA A 507 -0.89 18.61 -13.55
C ALA A 507 -0.51 19.42 -12.31
N HIS A 508 -0.12 18.75 -11.22
CA HIS A 508 0.31 19.42 -9.99
C HIS A 508 1.59 20.26 -10.19
N VAL A 509 2.56 19.75 -10.97
CA VAL A 509 3.79 20.49 -11.33
C VAL A 509 3.50 21.75 -12.13
N VAL A 510 2.62 21.67 -13.13
CA VAL A 510 2.21 22.83 -13.93
C VAL A 510 1.57 23.90 -13.04
N SER A 511 0.71 23.51 -12.09
CA SER A 511 0.09 24.47 -11.16
C SER A 511 1.09 25.22 -10.27
N LYS A 512 2.13 24.53 -9.74
CA LYS A 512 3.22 25.20 -8.98
C LYS A 512 4.03 26.14 -9.87
N SER A 513 4.39 25.72 -11.08
CA SER A 513 5.18 26.54 -12.02
C SER A 513 4.45 27.82 -12.45
N SER A 514 3.12 27.76 -12.67
CA SER A 514 2.34 28.94 -13.05
C SER A 514 2.13 29.95 -11.92
N ALA A 515 2.17 29.51 -10.65
CA ALA A 515 2.01 30.40 -9.50
C ALA A 515 3.22 31.31 -9.23
N MET A 516 4.40 30.97 -9.75
CA MET A 516 5.68 31.62 -9.42
C MET A 516 6.12 32.72 -10.40
N ASN A 517 5.40 32.94 -11.51
CA ASN A 517 5.79 33.83 -12.60
C ASN A 517 5.05 35.19 -12.64
N GLN A 518 4.60 35.71 -11.49
CA GLN A 518 4.06 37.09 -11.40
C GLN A 518 5.08 38.06 -10.77
N PRO A 519 5.41 39.19 -11.43
CA PRO A 519 6.38 40.15 -10.90
C PRO A 519 5.77 41.05 -9.82
N SER A 520 6.45 41.17 -8.67
CA SER A 520 6.04 42.02 -7.55
C SER A 520 6.30 43.51 -7.79
N ALA A 521 5.30 44.36 -7.57
CA ALA A 521 5.45 45.83 -7.57
C ALA A 521 5.42 46.40 -6.14
N ALA A 522 6.25 47.42 -5.88
CA ALA A 522 6.34 48.10 -4.58
C ALA A 522 5.44 49.36 -4.53
N PRO A 523 4.99 49.81 -3.33
CA PRO A 523 3.92 50.81 -3.20
C PRO A 523 4.42 52.27 -3.19
N HIS A 524 3.62 53.18 -3.78
CA HIS A 524 3.69 54.63 -3.54
C HIS A 524 2.29 55.27 -3.56
N SER A 525 2.20 56.47 -2.98
CA SER A 525 0.97 57.18 -2.56
C SER A 525 0.41 58.19 -3.60
N PRO A 526 -0.85 58.67 -3.45
CA PRO A 526 -1.58 59.33 -4.54
C PRO A 526 -1.66 60.88 -4.48
N GLU A 527 -1.88 61.50 -5.65
CA GLU A 527 -2.38 62.86 -5.93
C GLU A 527 -2.93 62.83 -7.39
N GLU A 528 -4.23 63.07 -7.63
CA GLU A 528 -4.93 64.34 -7.96
C GLU A 528 -5.10 64.67 -9.47
N GLU A 529 -6.34 64.43 -9.95
CA GLU A 529 -7.22 65.33 -10.73
C GLU A 529 -7.03 65.75 -12.23
N PHE A 530 -8.18 66.13 -12.82
CA PHE A 530 -8.46 66.96 -14.02
C PHE A 530 -8.09 66.60 -15.48
N THR A 531 -8.94 65.77 -16.11
CA THR A 531 -9.68 65.97 -17.41
C THR A 531 -8.92 66.44 -18.72
N PRO A 532 -9.52 66.67 -19.92
CA PRO A 532 -8.91 66.17 -21.16
C PRO A 532 -8.59 67.23 -22.24
N HIS A 533 -7.94 66.83 -23.35
CA HIS A 533 -7.95 67.63 -24.58
C HIS A 533 -7.98 66.79 -25.87
N VAL A 534 -8.64 67.35 -26.89
CA VAL A 534 -8.87 66.75 -28.22
C VAL A 534 -7.96 67.40 -29.25
N HIS A 535 -7.26 66.59 -30.06
CA HIS A 535 -6.90 66.80 -31.48
C HIS A 535 -6.27 65.47 -31.99
N GLY A 536 -6.48 64.96 -33.20
CA GLY A 536 -7.35 65.39 -34.28
C GLY A 536 -6.62 66.01 -35.47
N ASP A 537 -6.13 65.18 -36.39
CA ASP A 537 -6.05 65.55 -37.82
C ASP A 537 -6.04 64.33 -38.77
N THR A 538 -6.07 64.61 -40.07
CA THR A 538 -6.64 63.84 -41.18
C THR A 538 -5.62 63.11 -42.09
N SER A 539 -6.14 62.38 -43.09
CA SER A 539 -5.51 61.88 -44.35
C SER A 539 -5.05 60.41 -44.42
N LEU A 540 -5.09 59.72 -45.59
CA LEU A 540 -5.87 59.88 -46.85
C LEU A 540 -5.84 58.57 -47.69
N LYS A 541 -6.94 58.29 -48.42
CA LYS A 541 -7.06 57.64 -49.75
C LYS A 541 -6.92 56.11 -49.99
N ASN A 542 -7.95 55.63 -50.72
CA ASN A 542 -7.96 54.70 -51.87
C ASN A 542 -7.87 53.18 -51.60
N ASN A 543 -8.96 52.39 -51.82
CA ASN A 543 -9.47 51.77 -53.07
C ASN A 543 -8.90 50.33 -53.28
N ASP A 544 -9.61 49.30 -53.77
CA ASP A 544 -10.97 49.18 -54.35
C ASP A 544 -11.54 47.74 -54.22
N SER A 545 -12.87 47.60 -54.39
CA SER A 545 -13.62 46.38 -54.86
C SER A 545 -13.71 45.12 -53.96
N SER A 546 -14.77 44.29 -54.03
CA SER A 546 -16.16 44.50 -54.52
C SER A 546 -17.16 43.41 -54.06
N LEU A 547 -18.30 43.87 -53.52
CA LEU A 547 -19.70 43.43 -53.70
C LEU A 547 -20.15 41.94 -53.76
N CYS A 548 -21.31 41.68 -53.13
CA CYS A 548 -22.11 40.46 -53.21
C CYS A 548 -23.08 40.44 -54.42
N LYS A 549 -23.72 39.29 -54.74
CA LYS A 549 -25.21 39.11 -54.72
C LYS A 549 -25.77 37.79 -55.32
N ASP A 550 -26.81 37.28 -54.63
CA ASP A 550 -28.11 36.70 -55.06
C ASP A 550 -28.27 35.52 -56.06
N LEU A 551 -29.47 34.90 -55.99
CA LEU A 551 -30.13 33.92 -56.90
C LEU A 551 -29.65 32.44 -56.79
N GLY A 552 -30.51 31.42 -56.99
CA GLY A 552 -31.95 31.40 -57.32
C GLY A 552 -32.58 29.99 -57.19
N GLU A 553 -33.91 29.89 -57.39
CA GLU A 553 -34.78 28.77 -57.00
C GLU A 553 -34.76 27.53 -57.94
N SER A 554 -35.16 26.34 -57.44
CA SER A 554 -35.87 25.31 -58.25
C SER A 554 -36.73 24.35 -57.41
N GLU A 555 -37.98 24.22 -57.84
CA GLU A 555 -39.10 23.30 -57.51
C GLU A 555 -38.72 21.81 -57.28
N GLN A 556 -39.29 21.05 -56.34
CA GLN A 556 -40.69 20.66 -56.01
C GLN A 556 -41.30 19.48 -56.82
N SER A 557 -41.41 18.31 -56.18
CA SER A 557 -42.62 17.44 -56.09
C SER A 557 -42.30 16.25 -55.15
N ASN A 558 -42.99 16.05 -54.02
CA ASN A 558 -44.38 15.57 -53.81
C ASN A 558 -44.59 14.12 -54.25
N ALA A 559 -45.23 13.22 -53.49
CA ALA A 559 -45.69 13.17 -52.08
C ALA A 559 -46.03 11.67 -51.77
N THR A 560 -46.49 11.15 -50.63
CA THR A 560 -47.00 11.55 -49.28
C THR A 560 -46.86 10.28 -48.39
N ASP A 561 -47.07 10.15 -47.08
CA ASP A 561 -47.47 10.96 -45.90
C ASP A 561 -46.90 10.19 -44.66
N CYS A 562 -47.01 10.50 -43.37
CA CYS A 562 -47.57 11.59 -42.53
C CYS A 562 -46.53 11.80 -41.38
N GLY A 563 -46.60 12.67 -40.37
CA GLY A 563 -47.71 13.22 -39.58
C GLY A 563 -47.19 13.46 -38.15
N GLN A 564 -46.74 14.69 -37.85
CA GLN A 564 -47.27 15.58 -36.78
C GLN A 564 -46.76 15.35 -35.33
N GLN A 565 -46.45 16.39 -34.52
CA GLN A 565 -46.16 17.81 -34.79
C GLN A 565 -45.63 18.51 -33.51
N ILE A 566 -45.11 19.75 -33.64
CA ILE A 566 -45.06 20.83 -32.63
C ILE A 566 -44.10 20.66 -31.42
N ASP A 567 -43.38 21.69 -30.95
CA ASP A 567 -42.79 22.90 -31.58
C ASP A 567 -41.73 23.52 -30.62
N MET A 568 -40.95 24.51 -31.07
CA MET A 568 -40.06 25.34 -30.24
C MET A 568 -40.49 26.81 -30.22
N THR A 569 -40.29 27.51 -29.10
CA THR A 569 -40.11 28.99 -28.97
C THR A 569 -39.94 29.33 -27.47
N SER A 570 -39.26 30.39 -27.01
CA SER A 570 -38.30 31.33 -27.64
C SER A 570 -37.60 32.17 -26.54
N CYS A 571 -36.81 33.18 -26.95
CA CYS A 571 -36.15 34.23 -26.13
C CYS A 571 -34.91 33.75 -25.34
N GLU A 572 -33.67 34.08 -25.70
CA GLU A 572 -33.00 35.38 -25.94
C GLU A 572 -32.39 36.01 -24.67
N GLY A 573 -31.10 36.34 -24.75
CA GLY A 573 -30.31 37.02 -23.71
C GLY A 573 -28.84 37.11 -24.15
N ASN A 574 -28.38 38.31 -24.48
CA ASN A 574 -27.04 38.54 -25.07
C ASN A 574 -25.96 38.80 -24.00
N PHE A 575 -24.70 38.69 -24.45
CA PHE A 575 -23.50 39.14 -23.74
C PHE A 575 -23.64 40.54 -23.12
N SER A 576 -23.05 40.72 -21.93
CA SER A 576 -22.09 41.82 -21.72
C SER A 576 -20.83 41.26 -21.08
N LEU A 577 -19.70 41.92 -21.30
CA LEU A 577 -18.61 41.88 -20.33
C LEU A 577 -18.93 42.93 -19.25
N ASP A 578 -18.46 42.70 -18.04
CA ASP A 578 -18.02 43.79 -17.18
C ASP A 578 -16.85 43.31 -16.30
N SER A 579 -15.89 44.21 -16.07
CA SER A 579 -14.69 43.95 -15.27
C SER A 579 -14.74 44.78 -13.99
N GLY A 580 -14.73 44.12 -12.83
CA GLY A 580 -14.85 44.79 -11.53
C GLY A 580 -14.02 44.13 -10.43
N ASP A 581 -12.86 44.72 -10.20
CA ASP A 581 -12.09 44.85 -8.94
C ASP A 581 -11.83 43.64 -8.03
N TYR A 582 -10.53 43.36 -7.86
CA TYR A 582 -9.97 42.65 -6.71
C TYR A 582 -10.06 43.51 -5.44
N VAL A 583 -10.44 42.91 -4.31
CA VAL A 583 -9.99 43.35 -2.99
C VAL A 583 -9.59 42.12 -2.17
N CYS A 584 -8.29 41.80 -2.17
CA CYS A 584 -7.69 40.87 -1.22
C CYS A 584 -6.82 41.67 -0.25
N ASP A 585 -7.34 41.95 0.94
CA ASP A 585 -6.57 42.62 2.00
C ASP A 585 -5.80 41.56 2.81
N ALA A 586 -4.50 41.77 3.03
CA ALA A 586 -3.57 40.71 3.41
C ALA A 586 -2.96 40.93 4.80
N SER A 587 -3.55 40.31 5.83
CA SER A 587 -2.93 40.19 7.15
C SER A 587 -2.03 38.95 7.23
N LEU A 588 -0.74 39.13 6.96
CA LEU A 588 0.29 38.14 7.28
C LEU A 588 0.35 37.91 8.80
N ASP A 589 0.29 36.66 9.24
CA ASP A 589 0.94 36.25 10.49
C ASP A 589 1.51 34.83 10.35
N GLY A 590 2.80 34.68 10.61
CA GLY A 590 3.57 33.52 10.19
C GLY A 590 3.83 32.50 11.31
N SER A 591 3.44 31.25 11.10
CA SER A 591 4.00 30.11 11.86
C SER A 591 4.11 28.87 10.97
N ASN A 592 5.19 28.10 11.16
CA ASN A 592 5.62 27.08 10.20
C ASN A 592 4.64 25.89 10.13
N LEU A 593 4.12 25.59 8.93
CA LEU A 593 3.61 24.26 8.61
C LEU A 593 4.74 23.39 8.04
N ASP A 594 5.07 22.31 8.75
CA ASP A 594 6.05 21.31 8.32
C ASP A 594 5.42 20.37 7.27
N LEU A 595 5.41 20.84 6.01
CA LEU A 595 4.69 20.24 4.89
C LEU A 595 5.56 19.24 4.11
N THR A 596 5.68 18.03 4.66
CA THR A 596 6.22 16.87 3.92
C THR A 596 5.12 16.16 3.12
N LEU A 597 5.02 16.50 1.84
CA LEU A 597 4.05 15.92 0.89
C LEU A 597 4.48 14.51 0.44
N ASP A 598 4.00 13.50 1.16
CA ASP A 598 4.23 12.09 0.86
C ASP A 598 3.52 11.70 -0.47
N LEU A 599 4.29 11.46 -1.54
CA LEU A 599 3.78 11.00 -2.84
C LEU A 599 3.49 9.48 -2.84
N PRO A 600 2.65 8.97 -3.76
CA PRO A 600 2.33 7.54 -3.89
C PRO A 600 3.47 6.72 -4.55
N ILE A 601 4.72 6.97 -4.15
CA ILE A 601 5.91 6.20 -4.57
C ILE A 601 5.72 4.71 -4.27
N ASP A 602 5.16 4.38 -3.10
CA ASP A 602 4.89 3.00 -2.70
C ASP A 602 3.87 2.32 -3.63
N THR A 603 2.97 3.11 -4.25
CA THR A 603 2.03 2.61 -5.27
C THR A 603 2.76 2.36 -6.58
N ILE A 604 3.50 3.33 -7.10
CA ILE A 604 4.29 3.20 -8.34
C ILE A 604 5.22 1.98 -8.25
N PHE A 605 5.93 1.83 -7.12
CA PHE A 605 6.82 0.70 -6.87
C PHE A 605 6.06 -0.64 -6.74
N SER A 606 4.92 -0.66 -6.04
CA SER A 606 4.05 -1.84 -5.94
C SER A 606 3.48 -2.26 -7.30
N GLU A 607 3.05 -1.30 -8.14
CA GLU A 607 2.59 -1.59 -9.49
C GLU A 607 3.72 -2.13 -10.36
N ILE A 608 4.92 -1.52 -10.33
CA ILE A 608 6.03 -1.99 -11.17
C ILE A 608 6.48 -3.39 -10.77
N TRP A 609 6.58 -3.68 -9.48
CA TRP A 609 6.86 -5.03 -8.99
C TRP A 609 5.76 -6.01 -9.39
N GLN A 610 4.48 -5.67 -9.19
CA GLN A 610 3.41 -6.58 -9.57
C GLN A 610 3.33 -6.77 -11.09
N ASN A 611 3.63 -5.76 -11.92
CA ASN A 611 3.66 -5.90 -13.37
C ASN A 611 4.89 -6.68 -13.87
N SER A 612 6.11 -6.49 -13.31
CA SER A 612 7.27 -7.33 -13.67
C SER A 612 7.06 -8.81 -13.31
N GLN A 613 6.25 -9.08 -12.29
CA GLN A 613 5.82 -10.42 -11.87
C GLN A 613 4.49 -10.84 -12.54
N GLN A 614 3.85 -9.99 -13.37
CA GLN A 614 2.59 -10.26 -14.11
C GLN A 614 2.77 -10.33 -15.64
N HIS A 615 3.90 -9.92 -16.22
CA HIS A 615 4.18 -10.24 -17.63
C HIS A 615 4.37 -11.75 -17.86
N ASP A 616 4.67 -12.49 -16.79
CA ASP A 616 4.52 -13.94 -16.64
C ASP A 616 3.04 -14.41 -16.70
N LEU A 617 2.12 -13.63 -16.12
CA LEU A 617 0.69 -13.96 -15.90
C LEU A 617 -0.23 -13.57 -17.08
N CYS A 618 0.34 -13.39 -18.27
CA CYS A 618 -0.35 -12.98 -19.50
C CYS A 618 -1.26 -14.08 -20.07
N HIS A 619 -2.43 -14.31 -19.44
CA HIS A 619 -3.72 -14.44 -20.16
C HIS A 619 -4.98 -14.56 -19.26
N LEU A 620 -4.87 -14.57 -17.93
CA LEU A 620 -5.97 -15.03 -17.06
C LEU A 620 -6.38 -14.15 -15.88
N PHE A 621 -5.44 -13.54 -15.14
CA PHE A 621 -5.79 -12.80 -13.92
C PHE A 621 -6.29 -11.36 -14.15
N PHE A 622 -6.54 -10.98 -15.40
CA PHE A 622 -6.68 -9.58 -15.84
C PHE A 622 -8.12 -9.04 -15.96
N GLN A 623 -9.14 -9.74 -15.44
CA GLN A 623 -10.51 -9.21 -15.40
C GLN A 623 -10.95 -8.73 -14.00
N ASP A 624 -10.98 -9.59 -12.96
CA ASP A 624 -11.77 -9.26 -11.75
C ASP A 624 -10.99 -8.66 -10.55
N SER A 625 -9.75 -9.08 -10.30
CA SER A 625 -9.11 -8.84 -8.98
C SER A 625 -8.26 -7.56 -8.85
N TRP A 626 -7.96 -6.86 -9.95
CA TRP A 626 -6.97 -5.76 -9.95
C TRP A 626 -7.48 -4.38 -10.41
N MET A 627 -8.68 -4.29 -10.99
CA MET A 627 -9.33 -2.98 -11.29
C MET A 627 -9.91 -2.28 -10.05
N ARG A 628 -9.90 -2.93 -8.88
CA ARG A 628 -10.61 -2.47 -7.67
C ARG A 628 -9.85 -1.47 -6.78
N CYS A 629 -8.65 -1.01 -7.14
CA CYS A 629 -7.86 -0.09 -6.29
C CYS A 629 -7.40 1.21 -6.97
N PHE A 630 -7.17 1.22 -8.29
CA PHE A 630 -6.81 2.44 -9.02
C PHE A 630 -7.41 2.46 -10.43
N GLN A 631 -8.45 3.28 -10.61
CA GLN A 631 -8.85 3.84 -11.89
C GLN A 631 -9.30 5.29 -11.69
N PHE A 632 -8.46 6.25 -12.09
CA PHE A 632 -8.98 7.54 -12.55
C PHE A 632 -9.50 7.32 -13.99
N PRO A 633 -10.79 7.57 -14.27
CA PRO A 633 -11.36 7.23 -15.57
C PRO A 633 -10.90 8.20 -16.65
N THR A 634 -10.02 7.74 -17.56
CA THR A 634 -9.91 8.37 -18.88
C THR A 634 -11.19 8.09 -19.67
N HIS A 635 -11.82 9.15 -20.18
CA HIS A 635 -13.10 9.03 -20.86
C HIS A 635 -12.98 8.25 -22.18
N THR A 636 -13.33 6.97 -22.15
CA THR A 636 -14.01 6.31 -23.28
C THR A 636 -15.48 6.15 -22.91
N SER A 637 -16.38 6.52 -23.82
CA SER A 637 -17.82 6.60 -23.56
C SER A 637 -18.48 5.22 -23.59
N SER A 638 -18.22 4.42 -22.56
CA SER A 638 -19.01 3.23 -22.25
C SER A 638 -20.32 3.63 -21.57
N SER A 639 -21.43 2.99 -21.94
CA SER A 639 -22.77 3.30 -21.41
C SER A 639 -22.87 2.98 -19.92
N THR A 640 -23.65 3.80 -19.20
CA THR A 640 -24.03 3.57 -17.81
C THR A 640 -24.73 2.22 -17.61
N MET A 641 -23.99 1.18 -17.20
CA MET A 641 -24.61 -0.02 -16.65
C MET A 641 -25.31 0.33 -15.34
N ALA A 642 -26.64 0.28 -15.35
CA ALA A 642 -27.45 0.57 -14.19
C ALA A 642 -27.22 -0.47 -13.09
N ARG A 643 -26.96 -0.01 -11.86
CA ARG A 643 -26.84 -0.88 -10.68
C ARG A 643 -28.17 -1.59 -10.46
N ASN A 644 -28.16 -2.93 -10.40
CA ASN A 644 -29.38 -3.74 -10.53
C ASN A 644 -30.18 -3.90 -9.21
N TRP A 645 -29.72 -3.30 -8.10
CA TRP A 645 -30.41 -3.36 -6.80
C TRP A 645 -30.84 -1.98 -6.28
N THR A 646 -31.86 -1.98 -5.43
CA THR A 646 -32.51 -0.79 -4.86
C THR A 646 -32.47 -0.76 -3.33
N HIS A 647 -32.71 -1.89 -2.67
CA HIS A 647 -32.78 -2.03 -1.21
C HIS A 647 -31.96 -3.25 -0.78
N LEU A 648 -30.64 -3.06 -0.62
CA LEU A 648 -29.70 -4.13 -0.31
C LEU A 648 -29.62 -4.38 1.21
N ILE A 649 -29.80 -5.63 1.62
CA ILE A 649 -29.44 -6.11 2.95
C ILE A 649 -28.28 -7.11 2.86
N ARG A 650 -27.53 -7.22 3.95
CA ARG A 650 -26.65 -8.34 4.25
C ARG A 650 -27.26 -9.11 5.41
N PHE A 651 -27.32 -10.44 5.32
CA PHE A 651 -28.07 -11.25 6.27
C PHE A 651 -27.54 -12.68 6.38
N ILE A 652 -27.86 -13.35 7.50
CA ILE A 652 -27.77 -14.80 7.62
C ILE A 652 -29.09 -15.39 7.13
N ALA A 653 -29.05 -16.38 6.24
CA ALA A 653 -30.25 -17.07 5.75
C ALA A 653 -30.70 -18.22 6.67
N ASP A 654 -32.00 -18.49 6.76
CA ASP A 654 -32.50 -19.69 7.47
C ASP A 654 -32.17 -20.99 6.71
N GLU A 655 -32.16 -20.93 5.37
CA GLU A 655 -32.04 -22.12 4.52
C GLU A 655 -30.69 -22.85 4.64
N ASP A 656 -29.59 -22.11 4.82
CA ASP A 656 -28.22 -22.66 4.84
C ASP A 656 -27.34 -22.11 5.98
N ASN A 657 -27.85 -21.16 6.77
CA ASN A 657 -27.13 -20.48 7.86
C ASN A 657 -25.84 -19.77 7.40
N GLN A 658 -25.69 -19.49 6.10
CA GLN A 658 -24.58 -18.70 5.55
C GLN A 658 -24.96 -17.22 5.44
N ILE A 659 -23.94 -16.38 5.22
CA ILE A 659 -24.11 -14.95 4.98
C ILE A 659 -24.35 -14.70 3.49
N HIS A 660 -25.42 -13.98 3.17
CA HIS A 660 -25.80 -13.59 1.81
C HIS A 660 -26.03 -12.08 1.70
N LEU A 661 -25.98 -11.57 0.46
CA LEU A 661 -26.54 -10.28 0.08
C LEU A 661 -27.91 -10.49 -0.55
N GLY A 662 -28.84 -9.56 -0.39
CA GLY A 662 -30.16 -9.69 -0.98
C GLY A 662 -30.91 -8.38 -1.15
N GLN A 663 -31.80 -8.34 -2.15
CA GLN A 663 -32.73 -7.25 -2.36
C GLN A 663 -34.05 -7.51 -1.62
N ILE A 664 -34.43 -6.56 -0.77
CA ILE A 664 -35.77 -6.45 -0.18
C ILE A 664 -36.75 -5.83 -1.19
N ASP A 665 -38.02 -6.23 -1.10
CA ASP A 665 -39.11 -5.53 -1.78
C ASP A 665 -39.78 -4.54 -0.79
N PRO A 666 -39.62 -3.22 -0.98
CA PRO A 666 -40.18 -2.22 -0.05
C PRO A 666 -41.71 -2.15 -0.08
N SER A 667 -42.37 -2.74 -1.09
CA SER A 667 -43.84 -2.85 -1.12
C SER A 667 -44.38 -3.94 -0.20
N VAL A 668 -43.52 -4.89 0.21
CA VAL A 668 -43.84 -5.99 1.12
C VAL A 668 -43.26 -5.73 2.51
N ASN A 669 -42.01 -5.27 2.59
CA ASN A 669 -41.28 -4.99 3.83
C ASN A 669 -40.80 -3.53 3.86
N ALA A 670 -41.75 -2.61 4.08
CA ALA A 670 -41.50 -1.16 4.11
C ALA A 670 -40.57 -0.70 5.25
N ASP A 671 -40.40 -1.52 6.31
CA ASP A 671 -39.35 -1.36 7.32
C ASP A 671 -38.80 -2.73 7.70
N VAL A 672 -37.73 -3.16 7.03
CA VAL A 672 -37.14 -4.49 7.22
C VAL A 672 -36.53 -4.67 8.62
N GLY A 673 -36.06 -3.60 9.26
CA GLY A 673 -35.49 -3.66 10.61
C GLY A 673 -36.57 -3.87 11.67
N LEU A 674 -37.68 -3.13 11.56
CA LEU A 674 -38.83 -3.32 12.43
C LEU A 674 -39.55 -4.65 12.15
N ASP A 675 -39.62 -5.10 10.89
CA ASP A 675 -40.23 -6.39 10.53
C ASP A 675 -39.45 -7.58 11.12
N THR A 676 -38.13 -7.59 10.98
CA THR A 676 -37.26 -8.66 11.54
C THR A 676 -37.23 -8.64 13.07
N TYR A 677 -37.17 -7.46 13.72
CA TYR A 677 -37.24 -7.36 15.18
C TYR A 677 -38.55 -7.93 15.75
N ASN A 678 -39.67 -7.72 15.05
CA ASN A 678 -40.98 -8.27 15.42
C ASN A 678 -41.17 -9.75 15.04
N GLY A 679 -40.13 -10.43 14.54
CA GLY A 679 -40.19 -11.84 14.15
C GLY A 679 -41.08 -12.11 12.94
N LYS A 680 -41.36 -11.11 12.09
CA LYS A 680 -42.03 -11.36 10.81
C LYS A 680 -41.07 -12.10 9.88
N ARG A 681 -41.59 -13.06 9.12
CA ARG A 681 -40.81 -13.78 8.11
C ARG A 681 -40.52 -12.87 6.91
N VAL A 682 -39.36 -12.24 6.93
CA VAL A 682 -38.82 -11.43 5.83
C VAL A 682 -38.15 -12.34 4.79
N GLN A 683 -38.29 -12.00 3.51
CA GLN A 683 -37.62 -12.69 2.41
C GLN A 683 -36.88 -11.70 1.50
N ALA A 684 -35.74 -12.12 0.96
CA ALA A 684 -34.92 -11.32 0.06
C ALA A 684 -34.57 -12.10 -1.22
N ARG A 685 -34.52 -11.40 -2.35
CA ARG A 685 -33.98 -11.93 -3.61
C ARG A 685 -32.46 -11.91 -3.54
N LEU A 686 -31.81 -13.06 -3.62
CA LEU A 686 -30.37 -13.24 -3.51
C LEU A 686 -29.64 -12.34 -4.53
N ILE A 687 -28.66 -11.59 -4.05
CA ILE A 687 -27.71 -10.84 -4.86
C ILE A 687 -26.42 -11.67 -4.97
N VAL A 688 -25.97 -11.94 -6.20
CA VAL A 688 -24.71 -12.64 -6.48
C VAL A 688 -23.67 -11.62 -6.92
N GLY A 689 -22.50 -11.62 -6.28
CA GLY A 689 -21.45 -10.60 -6.40
C GLY A 689 -21.22 -9.88 -5.07
N SER A 690 -20.76 -8.63 -5.10
CA SER A 690 -20.62 -7.78 -3.90
C SER A 690 -21.75 -6.74 -3.81
N ALA A 691 -21.74 -5.90 -2.77
CA ALA A 691 -22.66 -4.76 -2.70
C ALA A 691 -22.43 -3.73 -3.83
N PHE A 692 -21.23 -3.69 -4.41
CA PHE A 692 -20.83 -2.68 -5.41
C PHE A 692 -21.19 -3.06 -6.86
N ASP A 693 -21.18 -4.35 -7.18
CA ASP A 693 -21.33 -4.92 -8.52
C ASP A 693 -22.35 -6.07 -8.61
N GLY A 694 -22.99 -6.44 -7.51
CA GLY A 694 -23.86 -7.61 -7.43
C GLY A 694 -25.15 -7.52 -8.24
N THR A 695 -25.52 -8.65 -8.82
CA THR A 695 -26.72 -8.83 -9.64
C THR A 695 -27.82 -9.51 -8.83
N VAL A 696 -29.03 -8.91 -8.80
CA VAL A 696 -30.22 -9.50 -8.18
C VAL A 696 -30.67 -10.71 -9.01
N THR A 697 -30.95 -11.82 -8.34
CA THR A 697 -31.45 -13.07 -8.94
C THR A 697 -32.89 -13.38 -8.51
N ASP A 698 -33.53 -14.33 -9.20
CA ASP A 698 -34.87 -14.82 -8.84
C ASP A 698 -34.85 -15.83 -7.66
N LYS A 699 -33.68 -16.25 -7.18
CA LYS A 699 -33.58 -17.11 -5.99
C LYS A 699 -33.95 -16.29 -4.76
N ILE A 700 -34.98 -16.72 -4.04
CA ILE A 700 -35.42 -16.09 -2.78
C ILE A 700 -34.87 -16.88 -1.59
N LEU A 701 -34.40 -16.18 -0.56
CA LEU A 701 -33.99 -16.71 0.73
C LEU A 701 -34.79 -16.04 1.87
N THR A 702 -34.79 -16.66 3.04
CA THR A 702 -35.47 -16.18 4.26
C THR A 702 -34.47 -15.53 5.21
N VAL A 703 -34.78 -14.34 5.71
CA VAL A 703 -33.88 -13.58 6.59
C VAL A 703 -33.99 -14.08 8.03
N LYS A 704 -32.96 -14.78 8.49
CA LYS A 704 -32.82 -15.23 9.89
C LYS A 704 -32.33 -14.11 10.80
N GLN A 705 -31.35 -13.36 10.34
CA GLN A 705 -30.70 -12.27 11.08
C GLN A 705 -30.16 -11.23 10.09
N LEU A 706 -30.45 -9.95 10.32
CA LEU A 706 -29.80 -8.84 9.61
C LEU A 706 -28.37 -8.62 10.12
N LEU A 707 -27.51 -8.16 9.21
CA LEU A 707 -26.14 -7.72 9.47
C LEU A 707 -25.96 -6.28 8.99
N ALA A 708 -24.85 -5.64 9.36
CA ALA A 708 -24.43 -4.38 8.76
C ALA A 708 -24.37 -4.51 7.22
N PRO A 709 -24.84 -3.54 6.41
CA PRO A 709 -24.95 -3.71 4.96
C PRO A 709 -23.63 -3.96 4.22
N LEU A 710 -22.50 -3.57 4.81
CA LEU A 710 -21.15 -4.03 4.44
C LEU A 710 -20.55 -4.81 5.61
N ASP A 711 -19.58 -5.68 5.33
CA ASP A 711 -18.71 -6.18 6.40
C ASP A 711 -17.73 -5.10 6.86
N TYR A 712 -17.29 -5.15 8.11
CA TYR A 712 -16.25 -4.24 8.61
C TYR A 712 -14.88 -4.47 7.94
N HIS A 713 -14.67 -5.60 7.26
CA HIS A 713 -13.54 -5.82 6.36
C HIS A 713 -13.66 -5.05 5.02
N ASP A 714 -14.87 -4.77 4.55
CA ASP A 714 -15.15 -4.02 3.30
C ASP A 714 -15.19 -2.50 3.51
N VAL A 715 -15.13 -2.03 4.77
CA VAL A 715 -15.12 -0.62 5.15
C VAL A 715 -13.68 -0.17 5.47
N PRO A 716 -13.02 0.65 4.65
CA PRO A 716 -11.66 1.12 4.95
C PRO A 716 -11.62 1.98 6.21
N LEU A 717 -12.60 2.89 6.33
CA LEU A 717 -12.70 3.92 7.37
C LEU A 717 -14.15 4.37 7.56
N VAL A 718 -14.47 4.90 8.75
CA VAL A 718 -15.72 5.64 8.99
C VAL A 718 -15.37 7.12 9.18
N ARG A 719 -15.84 7.97 8.25
CA ARG A 719 -15.73 9.44 8.30
C ARG A 719 -16.99 10.00 8.97
N CYS A 720 -16.85 11.00 9.84
CA CYS A 720 -17.97 11.53 10.61
C CYS A 720 -17.91 13.06 10.67
N LEU A 721 -19.06 13.72 10.73
CA LEU A 721 -19.19 15.18 10.80
C LEU A 721 -19.82 15.62 12.11
N GLY A 722 -19.09 16.43 12.89
CA GLY A 722 -19.64 17.09 14.07
C GLY A 722 -20.47 18.32 13.70
N LEU A 723 -21.51 18.59 14.50
CA LEU A 723 -22.26 19.85 14.48
C LEU A 723 -22.91 20.23 13.13
N ASN A 724 -23.15 19.25 12.25
CA ASN A 724 -23.60 19.49 10.87
C ASN A 724 -25.13 19.69 10.71
N TYR A 725 -25.85 20.05 11.77
CA TYR A 725 -27.30 20.27 11.76
C TYR A 725 -27.63 21.67 12.32
N HIS A 726 -28.38 22.47 11.58
CA HIS A 726 -28.72 23.85 11.95
C HIS A 726 -29.48 23.93 13.29
N ASP A 727 -30.48 23.06 13.48
CA ASP A 727 -31.28 22.96 14.69
C ASP A 727 -30.46 22.43 15.89
N HIS A 728 -29.49 21.53 15.66
CA HIS A 728 -28.56 21.07 16.69
C HIS A 728 -27.55 22.16 17.11
N ALA A 729 -27.01 22.93 16.16
CA ALA A 729 -26.13 24.07 16.49
C ALA A 729 -26.84 25.11 17.37
N ILE A 730 -28.14 25.34 17.12
CA ILE A 730 -29.01 26.19 17.95
C ILE A 730 -29.22 25.60 19.35
N GLU A 731 -29.47 24.29 19.49
CA GLU A 731 -29.57 23.60 20.79
C GLU A 731 -28.27 23.72 21.59
N ALA A 732 -27.13 23.45 20.95
CA ALA A 732 -25.79 23.53 21.54
C ALA A 732 -25.35 24.96 21.84
N LYS A 733 -26.02 25.97 21.29
CA LYS A 733 -25.66 27.40 21.32
C LYS A 733 -24.26 27.67 20.76
N MET A 734 -23.89 26.91 19.74
CA MET A 734 -22.62 27.04 19.03
C MET A 734 -22.83 27.84 17.73
N PRO A 735 -21.80 28.53 17.22
CA PRO A 735 -21.87 29.12 15.89
C PRO A 735 -22.07 28.02 14.83
N ILE A 736 -22.77 28.37 13.75
CA ILE A 736 -22.78 27.55 12.54
C ILE A 736 -21.34 27.49 12.00
N PRO A 737 -20.76 26.30 11.78
CA PRO A 737 -19.41 26.17 11.25
C PRO A 737 -19.33 26.61 9.78
N GLU A 738 -18.25 27.28 9.40
CA GLU A 738 -18.01 27.70 8.01
C GLU A 738 -17.48 26.56 7.14
N GLU A 739 -16.78 25.59 7.74
CA GLU A 739 -16.29 24.36 7.09
C GLU A 739 -16.59 23.09 7.92
N PRO A 740 -16.70 21.90 7.31
CA PRO A 740 -17.03 20.65 8.00
C PRO A 740 -16.09 20.29 9.17
N VAL A 741 -16.67 20.09 10.36
CA VAL A 741 -15.90 19.65 11.55
C VAL A 741 -15.73 18.13 11.52
N LEU A 742 -14.57 17.67 11.05
CA LEU A 742 -14.31 16.25 10.78
C LEU A 742 -13.70 15.46 11.94
N PHE A 743 -14.09 14.19 12.05
CA PHE A 743 -13.37 13.18 12.81
C PHE A 743 -13.52 11.80 12.17
N ILE A 744 -12.89 10.77 12.77
CA ILE A 744 -12.92 9.39 12.27
C ILE A 744 -13.28 8.40 13.38
N LYS A 745 -13.95 7.31 12.99
CA LYS A 745 -14.13 6.12 13.84
C LYS A 745 -13.42 4.93 13.15
N PRO A 746 -12.68 4.07 13.87
CA PRO A 746 -12.10 2.87 13.30
C PRO A 746 -13.17 1.96 12.68
N ARG A 747 -12.84 1.20 11.63
CA ARG A 747 -13.81 0.26 11.01
C ARG A 747 -14.34 -0.81 11.98
N THR A 748 -13.62 -1.13 13.06
CA THR A 748 -14.08 -2.05 14.12
C THR A 748 -15.24 -1.49 14.97
N THR A 749 -15.54 -0.19 14.83
CA THR A 749 -16.76 0.39 15.42
C THR A 749 -18.04 -0.07 14.70
N ILE A 750 -17.97 -0.55 13.45
CA ILE A 750 -19.13 -0.98 12.67
C ILE A 750 -19.90 -2.08 13.42
N CYS A 751 -21.16 -1.80 13.73
CA CYS A 751 -22.07 -2.75 14.39
C CYS A 751 -23.24 -3.11 13.47
N SER A 752 -23.71 -4.35 13.58
CA SER A 752 -24.91 -4.83 12.89
C SER A 752 -26.19 -4.43 13.64
N PRO A 753 -27.38 -4.51 13.00
CA PRO A 753 -28.66 -4.43 13.71
C PRO A 753 -28.85 -5.55 14.74
N TYR A 754 -29.91 -5.43 15.54
CA TYR A 754 -30.43 -6.47 16.43
C TYR A 754 -30.53 -7.83 15.69
N PRO A 755 -30.09 -8.95 16.28
CA PRO A 755 -29.79 -9.18 17.71
C PRO A 755 -28.42 -8.69 18.19
N THR A 756 -27.56 -8.11 17.35
CA THR A 756 -26.24 -7.63 17.77
C THR A 756 -26.35 -6.40 18.69
N THR A 757 -25.58 -6.42 19.78
CA THR A 757 -25.56 -5.38 20.80
C THR A 757 -24.50 -4.30 20.55
N ILE A 758 -24.81 -3.07 20.97
CA ILE A 758 -23.81 -2.03 21.20
C ILE A 758 -23.08 -2.38 22.50
N ASN A 759 -21.80 -2.75 22.40
CA ASN A 759 -21.02 -3.15 23.56
C ASN A 759 -20.31 -1.95 24.18
N PHE A 760 -20.57 -1.70 25.46
CA PHE A 760 -19.91 -0.66 26.23
C PHE A 760 -18.78 -1.26 27.07
N SER A 761 -17.56 -1.00 26.60
CA SER A 761 -16.36 -1.32 27.35
C SER A 761 -16.27 -0.54 28.65
N LYS A 762 -15.54 -1.08 29.63
CA LYS A 762 -15.53 -0.66 31.05
C LYS A 762 -15.18 0.82 31.30
N ILE A 763 -14.61 1.51 30.31
CA ILE A 763 -14.27 2.93 30.34
C ILE A 763 -15.42 3.86 29.89
N GLY A 764 -16.50 3.31 29.29
CA GLY A 764 -17.75 4.00 28.94
C GLY A 764 -18.97 3.58 29.76
N GLN A 765 -18.80 2.69 30.75
CA GLN A 765 -19.83 2.28 31.71
C GLN A 765 -19.98 3.29 32.87
N ASP A 766 -19.91 4.59 32.59
CA ASP A 766 -19.82 5.67 33.59
C ASP A 766 -20.99 6.68 33.52
N ASP A 767 -22.18 6.21 33.12
CA ASP A 767 -23.39 7.03 32.89
C ASP A 767 -23.09 8.23 31.96
N SER A 768 -22.26 8.04 30.91
CA SER A 768 -21.91 9.09 29.94
C SER A 768 -21.98 8.67 28.46
N SER A 769 -22.36 7.43 28.18
CA SER A 769 -22.53 6.92 26.81
C SER A 769 -23.82 7.45 26.18
N ASP A 770 -23.70 8.19 25.09
CA ASP A 770 -24.77 8.94 24.44
C ASP A 770 -25.11 8.37 23.04
N TYR A 771 -26.32 8.65 22.57
CA TYR A 771 -26.79 8.30 21.22
C TYR A 771 -26.73 9.53 20.29
N GLU A 772 -26.55 9.29 19.01
CA GLU A 772 -26.56 10.32 17.97
C GLU A 772 -27.16 9.72 16.69
N ALA A 773 -28.46 9.94 16.44
CA ALA A 773 -29.11 9.47 15.21
C ALA A 773 -28.59 10.25 13.99
N GLU A 774 -28.03 9.54 13.02
CA GLU A 774 -27.50 10.13 11.78
C GLU A 774 -27.97 9.40 10.53
N LEU A 775 -28.04 10.14 9.42
CA LEU A 775 -27.98 9.56 8.09
C LEU A 775 -26.54 9.11 7.83
N ALA A 776 -26.37 7.91 7.31
CA ALA A 776 -25.09 7.47 6.74
C ALA A 776 -25.23 7.21 5.24
N PHE A 777 -24.14 7.44 4.51
CA PHE A 777 -24.01 7.00 3.12
C PHE A 777 -22.68 6.28 2.91
N ILE A 778 -22.63 5.43 1.88
CA ILE A 778 -21.47 4.58 1.59
C ILE A 778 -20.89 4.96 0.22
N ILE A 779 -19.56 5.00 0.11
CA ILE A 779 -18.86 5.36 -1.13
C ILE A 779 -18.82 4.17 -2.12
N ALA A 780 -19.26 4.37 -3.36
CA ALA A 780 -19.40 3.35 -4.41
C ALA A 780 -18.12 3.05 -5.19
N LYS A 781 -17.25 4.05 -5.36
CA LYS A 781 -16.02 4.01 -6.16
C LYS A 781 -15.01 4.97 -5.54
N ASP A 782 -13.73 4.65 -5.69
CA ASP A 782 -12.65 5.49 -5.19
C ASP A 782 -12.66 6.85 -5.92
N GLY A 783 -12.40 7.94 -5.20
CA GLY A 783 -12.35 9.27 -5.78
C GLY A 783 -11.54 10.26 -4.95
N LYS A 784 -10.95 11.24 -5.62
CA LYS A 784 -10.17 12.32 -5.01
C LYS A 784 -10.46 13.62 -5.77
N ASP A 785 -10.43 14.74 -5.06
CA ASP A 785 -10.68 16.10 -5.57
C ASP A 785 -12.02 16.15 -6.37
N ILE A 786 -13.04 15.49 -5.85
CA ILE A 786 -14.36 15.30 -6.47
C ILE A 786 -15.12 16.63 -6.45
N PRO A 787 -15.56 17.18 -7.59
CA PRO A 787 -16.36 18.38 -7.61
C PRO A 787 -17.84 18.08 -7.27
N GLU A 788 -18.54 19.03 -6.64
CA GLU A 788 -19.83 18.80 -5.98
C GLU A 788 -20.92 18.29 -6.95
N GLU A 789 -20.89 18.69 -8.22
CA GLU A 789 -21.84 18.22 -9.23
C GLU A 789 -21.68 16.73 -9.58
N LYS A 790 -20.47 16.16 -9.45
CA LYS A 790 -20.20 14.73 -9.69
C LYS A 790 -20.36 13.85 -8.46
N ALA A 791 -20.43 14.44 -7.26
CA ALA A 791 -20.46 13.72 -5.99
C ALA A 791 -21.54 12.62 -5.92
N GLY A 792 -22.70 12.83 -6.55
CA GLY A 792 -23.80 11.85 -6.58
C GLY A 792 -23.43 10.49 -7.22
N GLU A 793 -22.47 10.45 -8.16
CA GLU A 793 -22.01 9.20 -8.78
C GLU A 793 -21.28 8.29 -7.78
N TYR A 794 -20.62 8.91 -6.79
CA TYR A 794 -19.77 8.25 -5.79
C TYR A 794 -20.57 7.65 -4.64
N ILE A 795 -21.90 7.77 -4.64
CA ILE A 795 -22.77 7.25 -3.59
C ILE A 795 -23.27 5.87 -3.97
N LEU A 796 -23.03 4.87 -3.11
CA LEU A 796 -23.52 3.50 -3.26
C LEU A 796 -24.98 3.40 -2.85
N GLY A 797 -25.28 4.00 -1.69
CA GLY A 797 -26.60 4.10 -1.10
C GLY A 797 -26.54 4.74 0.28
N TYR A 798 -27.71 4.83 0.90
CA TYR A 798 -27.97 5.47 2.19
C TYR A 798 -28.49 4.44 3.21
N THR A 799 -28.17 4.65 4.48
CA THR A 799 -28.57 3.76 5.58
C THR A 799 -28.72 4.59 6.87
N CYS A 800 -29.42 4.07 7.89
CA CYS A 800 -29.46 4.71 9.21
C CYS A 800 -28.17 4.39 9.97
N SER A 801 -27.75 5.28 10.86
CA SER A 801 -26.62 5.02 11.75
C SER A 801 -26.74 5.71 13.11
N ASN A 802 -25.93 5.27 14.08
CA ASN A 802 -25.87 5.83 15.43
C ASN A 802 -24.43 6.13 15.83
N ASP A 803 -24.03 7.40 16.01
CA ASP A 803 -22.68 7.74 16.47
C ASP A 803 -22.58 7.69 18.00
N VAL A 804 -22.50 6.46 18.52
CA VAL A 804 -22.43 6.19 19.95
C VAL A 804 -21.18 6.83 20.56
N SER A 805 -21.40 7.67 21.58
CA SER A 805 -20.42 8.67 22.02
C SER A 805 -20.22 8.66 23.54
N VAL A 806 -19.03 8.32 24.02
CA VAL A 806 -18.72 8.31 25.46
C VAL A 806 -18.29 9.71 25.92
N ARG A 807 -19.26 10.49 26.39
CA ARG A 807 -19.11 11.94 26.64
C ARG A 807 -18.06 12.25 27.71
N SER A 808 -17.93 11.44 28.75
CA SER A 808 -16.91 11.69 29.77
C SER A 808 -15.50 11.63 29.17
N GLN A 809 -15.28 10.78 28.15
CA GLN A 809 -14.01 10.65 27.45
C GLN A 809 -13.87 11.75 26.40
N GLN A 810 -14.97 12.19 25.76
CA GLN A 810 -14.97 13.29 24.79
C GLN A 810 -14.56 14.62 25.43
N PHE A 811 -14.97 14.88 26.68
CA PHE A 811 -14.56 16.09 27.41
C PHE A 811 -13.18 15.98 28.09
N LYS A 812 -12.58 14.77 28.15
CA LYS A 812 -11.21 14.55 28.68
C LYS A 812 -10.12 14.64 27.60
N ASN A 813 -10.48 14.45 26.32
CA ASN A 813 -9.54 14.32 25.21
C ASN A 813 -9.80 15.37 24.13
N SER A 814 -8.74 15.94 23.54
CA SER A 814 -8.85 16.91 22.44
C SER A 814 -9.25 16.29 21.09
N GLN A 815 -9.33 14.96 21.00
CA GLN A 815 -9.60 14.20 19.77
C GLN A 815 -10.78 13.26 20.00
N TRP A 816 -11.92 13.54 19.35
CA TRP A 816 -13.17 12.79 19.55
C TRP A 816 -13.08 11.33 19.07
N CYS A 817 -12.13 11.02 18.18
CA CYS A 817 -11.86 9.70 17.63
C CYS A 817 -11.60 8.63 18.72
N PHE A 818 -11.16 9.01 19.92
CA PHE A 818 -11.05 8.09 21.05
C PHE A 818 -12.42 7.79 21.69
N SER A 819 -13.14 8.84 22.09
CA SER A 819 -14.46 8.74 22.77
C SER A 819 -15.59 8.18 21.91
N LYS A 820 -15.44 8.23 20.59
CA LYS A 820 -16.33 7.64 19.59
C LYS A 820 -15.69 6.42 18.91
N GLY A 821 -14.53 5.95 19.37
CA GLY A 821 -13.72 4.95 18.67
C GLY A 821 -13.83 3.51 19.18
N PHE A 822 -14.73 3.23 20.11
CA PHE A 822 -14.84 1.91 20.74
C PHE A 822 -15.57 0.90 19.85
N ASP A 823 -15.18 -0.38 19.92
CA ASP A 823 -15.74 -1.42 19.04
C ASP A 823 -17.27 -1.52 19.20
N GLY A 824 -17.98 -1.69 18.08
CA GLY A 824 -19.45 -1.66 18.05
C GLY A 824 -20.12 -0.27 18.21
N SER A 825 -19.38 0.83 18.36
CA SER A 825 -19.94 2.20 18.54
C SER A 825 -20.43 2.90 17.26
N ALA A 826 -20.47 2.22 16.11
CA ALA A 826 -21.06 2.69 14.85
C ALA A 826 -22.06 1.67 14.27
N PRO A 827 -23.22 1.44 14.91
CA PRO A 827 -24.29 0.69 14.26
C PRO A 827 -24.73 1.31 12.93
N ILE A 828 -24.90 0.48 11.91
CA ILE A 828 -25.42 0.86 10.60
C ILE A 828 -26.46 -0.16 10.09
N GLY A 829 -27.49 0.31 9.38
CA GLY A 829 -28.57 -0.54 8.85
C GLY A 829 -29.92 0.17 8.80
N PRO A 830 -31.06 -0.55 8.73
CA PRO A 830 -31.17 -2.01 8.58
C PRO A 830 -30.97 -2.47 7.12
N VAL A 831 -30.91 -1.52 6.18
CA VAL A 831 -30.84 -1.71 4.73
C VAL A 831 -30.03 -0.58 4.11
N LEU A 832 -29.41 -0.84 2.96
CA LEU A 832 -28.75 0.15 2.12
C LEU A 832 -29.66 0.48 0.91
N VAL A 833 -30.17 1.72 0.86
CA VAL A 833 -31.09 2.19 -0.18
C VAL A 833 -30.31 2.92 -1.27
N SER A 834 -30.43 2.51 -2.53
CA SER A 834 -29.66 3.12 -3.63
C SER A 834 -30.15 4.55 -3.95
N PRO A 835 -29.31 5.42 -4.54
CA PRO A 835 -29.70 6.81 -4.83
C PRO A 835 -30.96 6.95 -5.70
N ASN A 836 -31.19 5.99 -6.60
CA ASN A 836 -32.40 5.98 -7.44
C ASN A 836 -33.68 5.64 -6.67
N ALA A 837 -33.56 4.96 -5.51
CA ALA A 837 -34.68 4.53 -4.70
C ALA A 837 -35.02 5.51 -3.56
N ILE A 838 -34.03 6.22 -3.00
CA ILE A 838 -34.26 7.23 -1.96
C ILE A 838 -34.93 8.50 -2.52
N GLY A 839 -34.65 8.84 -3.78
CA GLY A 839 -35.01 10.11 -4.40
C GLY A 839 -34.17 11.25 -3.84
N ASP A 840 -34.79 12.16 -3.10
CA ASP A 840 -34.10 13.23 -2.37
C ASP A 840 -33.63 12.74 -0.98
N PRO A 841 -32.30 12.67 -0.71
CA PRO A 841 -31.75 12.35 0.60
C PRO A 841 -31.72 13.57 1.55
N GLY A 842 -31.88 14.78 1.01
CA GLY A 842 -31.83 16.05 1.75
C GLY A 842 -33.19 16.51 2.29
N ASN A 843 -34.20 15.64 2.31
CA ASN A 843 -35.50 15.90 2.91
C ASN A 843 -36.14 14.59 3.38
N LEU A 844 -35.52 13.93 4.35
CA LEU A 844 -36.00 12.71 5.02
C LEU A 844 -36.23 13.00 6.50
N ALA A 845 -37.36 12.58 7.07
CA ALA A 845 -37.52 12.61 8.53
C ALA A 845 -36.53 11.65 9.21
N ILE A 846 -35.86 12.10 10.28
CA ILE A 846 -34.91 11.32 11.08
C ILE A 846 -35.26 11.41 12.57
N GLN A 847 -35.30 10.25 13.24
CA GLN A 847 -35.72 10.14 14.64
C GLN A 847 -34.87 9.16 15.44
N ALA A 848 -34.58 9.50 16.69
CA ALA A 848 -34.04 8.58 17.69
C ALA A 848 -35.14 8.18 18.68
N ILE A 849 -35.26 6.88 18.96
CA ILE A 849 -36.24 6.32 19.89
C ILE A 849 -35.50 5.50 20.94
N TYR A 850 -35.57 5.92 22.19
CA TYR A 850 -34.90 5.31 23.34
C TYR A 850 -35.94 4.70 24.28
N ASN A 851 -35.89 3.38 24.49
CA ASN A 851 -36.83 2.60 25.30
C ASN A 851 -38.32 2.83 24.96
N GLY A 852 -38.61 3.24 23.71
CA GLY A 852 -39.96 3.55 23.20
C GLY A 852 -40.29 5.05 23.15
N ASP A 853 -39.58 5.90 23.89
CA ASP A 853 -39.76 7.36 23.85
C ASP A 853 -38.96 7.99 22.71
N ARG A 854 -39.57 8.89 21.93
CA ARG A 854 -38.85 9.66 20.90
C ARG A 854 -38.00 10.75 21.55
N VAL A 855 -36.69 10.68 21.36
CA VAL A 855 -35.69 11.56 22.00
C VAL A 855 -34.98 12.49 21.01
N GLN A 856 -34.93 12.16 19.72
CA GLN A 856 -34.56 13.09 18.64
C GLN A 856 -35.64 13.06 17.55
N ASP A 857 -35.90 14.21 16.92
CA ASP A 857 -36.96 14.40 15.93
C ASP A 857 -36.59 15.59 15.01
N SER A 858 -36.00 15.30 13.85
CA SER A 858 -35.46 16.30 12.92
C SER A 858 -35.62 15.82 11.46
N ASN A 859 -35.00 16.50 10.50
CA ASN A 859 -35.07 16.18 9.08
C ASN A 859 -33.72 16.47 8.40
N THR A 860 -33.33 15.67 7.41
CA THR A 860 -32.02 15.81 6.74
C THR A 860 -31.86 17.10 5.93
N ARG A 861 -32.90 17.91 5.74
CA ARG A 861 -32.80 19.28 5.19
C ARG A 861 -32.09 20.27 6.11
N GLU A 862 -32.01 19.97 7.41
CA GLU A 862 -31.33 20.80 8.38
C GLU A 862 -29.79 20.60 8.32
N LEU A 863 -29.29 19.72 7.44
CA LEU A 863 -27.87 19.50 7.15
C LEU A 863 -27.20 20.79 6.63
N ILE A 864 -26.23 21.31 7.39
CA ILE A 864 -25.48 22.53 7.05
C ILE A 864 -24.63 22.30 5.79
N PHE A 865 -23.89 21.20 5.78
CA PHE A 865 -23.19 20.68 4.60
C PHE A 865 -23.96 19.48 4.06
N ASN A 866 -24.55 19.65 2.87
CA ASN A 866 -25.28 18.59 2.18
C ASN A 866 -24.35 17.44 1.73
N VAL A 867 -24.89 16.24 1.48
CA VAL A 867 -24.12 15.03 1.11
C VAL A 867 -23.12 15.24 -0.05
N LYS A 868 -23.46 16.05 -1.06
CA LYS A 868 -22.55 16.36 -2.17
C LYS A 868 -21.37 17.23 -1.72
N LYS A 869 -21.66 18.30 -0.96
CA LYS A 869 -20.67 19.20 -0.35
C LYS A 869 -19.73 18.42 0.58
N ILE A 870 -20.28 17.49 1.37
CA ILE A 870 -19.51 16.56 2.22
C ILE A 870 -18.54 15.73 1.38
N ILE A 871 -19.01 15.05 0.33
CA ILE A 871 -18.16 14.21 -0.54
C ILE A 871 -17.06 15.05 -1.20
N SER A 872 -17.41 16.24 -1.70
CA SER A 872 -16.43 17.13 -2.32
C SER A 872 -15.34 17.50 -1.33
N PHE A 873 -15.70 18.04 -0.15
CA PHE A 873 -14.76 18.42 0.90
C PHE A 873 -13.89 17.25 1.40
N LEU A 874 -14.52 16.10 1.73
CA LEU A 874 -13.80 14.90 2.22
C LEU A 874 -12.79 14.33 1.22
N SER A 875 -12.97 14.61 -0.07
CA SER A 875 -12.09 14.14 -1.13
C SER A 875 -10.93 15.10 -1.47
N GLN A 876 -10.90 16.31 -0.89
CA GLN A 876 -9.84 17.29 -1.17
C GLN A 876 -8.50 16.80 -0.63
N GLY A 877 -7.50 16.69 -1.50
CA GLY A 877 -6.15 16.21 -1.18
C GLY A 877 -6.05 14.72 -0.82
N THR A 878 -7.14 14.07 -0.41
CA THR A 878 -7.18 12.71 0.14
C THR A 878 -8.13 11.83 -0.67
N THR A 879 -7.72 10.61 -1.04
CA THR A 879 -8.63 9.66 -1.66
C THR A 879 -9.73 9.22 -0.69
N LEU A 880 -10.97 9.38 -1.12
CA LEU A 880 -12.18 8.88 -0.46
C LEU A 880 -12.45 7.48 -1.02
N GLU A 881 -12.02 6.46 -0.29
CA GLU A 881 -12.01 5.05 -0.72
C GLU A 881 -13.43 4.45 -0.81
N ARG A 882 -13.65 3.55 -1.77
CA ARG A 882 -14.85 2.72 -1.89
C ARG A 882 -15.10 1.93 -0.59
N GLY A 883 -16.35 1.87 -0.16
CA GLY A 883 -16.74 1.24 1.11
C GLY A 883 -16.56 2.14 2.33
N THR A 884 -15.94 3.33 2.20
CA THR A 884 -15.95 4.33 3.28
C THR A 884 -17.40 4.63 3.67
N VAL A 885 -17.69 4.50 4.96
CA VAL A 885 -18.96 4.95 5.54
C VAL A 885 -18.80 6.40 5.95
N VAL A 886 -19.75 7.25 5.57
CA VAL A 886 -19.78 8.66 5.97
C VAL A 886 -21.04 8.90 6.79
N MET A 887 -20.87 9.26 8.06
CA MET A 887 -21.93 9.61 9.00
C MET A 887 -22.07 11.15 9.00
N THR A 888 -23.28 11.66 8.70
CA THR A 888 -23.47 13.06 8.26
C THR A 888 -23.62 14.09 9.38
N GLY A 889 -23.51 13.71 10.65
CA GLY A 889 -23.92 14.52 11.79
C GLY A 889 -25.34 14.22 12.26
N THR A 890 -25.64 14.63 13.49
CA THR A 890 -26.89 14.39 14.20
C THR A 890 -27.68 15.67 14.49
N GLY A 891 -29.01 15.55 14.51
CA GLY A 891 -29.93 16.61 14.93
C GLY A 891 -30.01 16.79 16.46
N PRO A 892 -30.84 17.72 16.96
CA PRO A 892 -30.96 18.04 18.37
C PRO A 892 -31.60 16.91 19.19
N GLY A 893 -31.46 16.98 20.51
CA GLY A 893 -32.03 16.03 21.45
C GLY A 893 -31.06 14.92 21.90
N ILE A 894 -29.76 15.04 21.59
CA ILE A 894 -28.72 14.15 22.12
C ILE A 894 -28.76 14.13 23.65
N GLY A 895 -28.63 12.94 24.24
CA GLY A 895 -28.95 12.69 25.64
C GLY A 895 -28.16 13.53 26.64
N SER A 896 -26.94 13.92 26.28
CA SER A 896 -26.08 14.80 27.09
C SER A 896 -26.47 16.27 27.13
N LEU A 897 -27.25 16.78 26.18
CA LEU A 897 -27.80 18.15 26.17
C LEU A 897 -29.22 18.24 26.75
N ARG A 898 -29.94 17.12 26.82
CA ARG A 898 -31.29 17.05 27.42
C ARG A 898 -31.29 17.43 28.90
N ASN A 899 -32.45 17.90 29.37
CA ASN A 899 -32.72 18.13 30.78
C ASN A 899 -34.06 17.47 31.19
N PRO A 900 -34.06 16.37 31.98
CA PRO A 900 -32.89 15.64 32.49
C PRO A 900 -32.06 15.01 31.36
N LYS A 901 -30.79 14.73 31.64
CA LYS A 901 -29.92 13.99 30.72
C LYS A 901 -30.36 12.54 30.57
N ILE A 902 -30.13 11.99 29.40
CA ILE A 902 -30.35 10.56 29.08
C ILE A 902 -29.01 9.99 28.64
N PHE A 903 -28.70 8.75 29.04
CA PHE A 903 -27.51 8.02 28.64
C PHE A 903 -27.85 6.53 28.51
N LEU A 904 -27.15 5.86 27.60
CA LEU A 904 -27.31 4.44 27.28
C LEU A 904 -26.72 3.57 28.41
N ARG A 905 -27.59 2.79 29.05
CA ARG A 905 -27.25 1.81 30.11
C ARG A 905 -27.23 0.39 29.56
N ASP A 906 -26.92 -0.59 30.41
CA ASP A 906 -27.02 -2.01 30.06
C ASP A 906 -28.48 -2.41 29.76
N GLY A 907 -28.71 -3.14 28.67
CA GLY A 907 -30.02 -3.69 28.29
C GLY A 907 -31.04 -2.73 27.66
N ASP A 908 -30.72 -1.43 27.54
CA ASP A 908 -31.55 -0.43 26.86
C ASP A 908 -31.78 -0.76 25.38
N ASP A 909 -32.91 -0.31 24.83
CA ASP A 909 -33.31 -0.46 23.42
C ASP A 909 -33.23 0.92 22.74
N ILE A 910 -32.33 1.08 21.77
CA ILE A 910 -32.10 2.33 21.04
C ILE A 910 -32.32 2.11 19.54
N ARG A 911 -33.07 3.03 18.92
CA ARG A 911 -33.47 2.93 17.51
C ARG A 911 -33.19 4.22 16.77
N VAL A 912 -32.78 4.11 15.51
CA VAL A 912 -32.68 5.22 14.56
C VAL A 912 -33.60 4.91 13.38
N TYR A 913 -34.65 5.71 13.24
CA TYR A 913 -35.57 5.66 12.11
C TYR A 913 -35.22 6.76 11.12
N ILE A 914 -35.14 6.41 9.82
CA ILE A 914 -35.08 7.37 8.72
C ILE A 914 -36.14 7.00 7.68
N GLU A 915 -36.86 8.02 7.22
CA GLU A 915 -37.86 7.92 6.15
C GLU A 915 -37.28 7.22 4.91
N LYS A 916 -38.06 6.30 4.32
CA LYS A 916 -37.68 5.44 3.16
C LYS A 916 -36.52 4.45 3.40
N ILE A 917 -35.87 4.46 4.57
CA ILE A 917 -34.83 3.48 4.96
C ILE A 917 -35.37 2.49 6.01
N GLY A 918 -36.21 2.96 6.93
CA GLY A 918 -36.76 2.17 8.03
C GLY A 918 -35.99 2.34 9.33
N THR A 919 -36.07 1.36 10.22
CA THR A 919 -35.59 1.46 11.60
C THR A 919 -34.36 0.58 11.85
N LEU A 920 -33.21 1.18 12.08
CA LEU A 920 -32.06 0.51 12.71
C LEU A 920 -32.38 0.35 14.20
N ILE A 921 -32.29 -0.88 14.70
CA ILE A 921 -32.60 -1.21 16.11
C ILE A 921 -31.38 -1.91 16.70
N ASN A 922 -30.97 -1.48 17.88
CA ASN A 922 -29.96 -2.16 18.69
C ASN A 922 -30.41 -2.24 20.15
N ARG A 923 -29.89 -3.24 20.85
CA ARG A 923 -29.81 -3.21 22.32
C ARG A 923 -28.39 -2.93 22.76
N THR A 924 -28.23 -2.49 23.98
CA THR A 924 -26.95 -2.17 24.60
C THR A 924 -26.52 -3.28 25.56
N TYR A 925 -25.21 -3.43 25.76
CA TYR A 925 -24.62 -4.42 26.67
C TYR A 925 -23.38 -3.85 27.36
N TYR A 926 -23.20 -4.08 28.65
CA TYR A 926 -22.01 -3.67 29.42
C TYR A 926 -21.06 -4.88 29.66
N GLU A 927 -19.79 -4.77 29.23
CA GLU A 927 -18.69 -5.75 29.40
C GLU A 927 -18.26 -6.07 30.85
#